data_AF-A0A5C6EIN6-F1
#
_entry.id   AF-A0A5C6EIN6-F1
#
_cell.length_a   1.000
_cell.length_b   1.000
_cell.length_c   1.000
_cell.angle_alpha   90.00
_cell.angle_beta   90.00
_cell.angle_gamma   90.00
#
_symmetry.space_group_name_H-M   'P 1'
#
loop_
_entity.id
_entity.type
_entity.pdbx_description
1 polymer ?
#
loop_
_entity_poly.entity_id
_entity_poly.type
_entity_poly.pdbx_seq_one_letter_code
_entity_poly.pdbx_strand_id
1 'polypeptide(L)'
;MDRMSLKLFKSVPHTICGIVFVLATLSAFSPQTAHGDEQRLVLSLAKQEELAILSIDNDGALQLRDRIANDGQPGASCFDSTGLNFYVASSGPSTVGVYRVGPDGFEQLQSVAVPAKPSYLTIDPSGQFLLASYFATGQVSVHRIVGEGRLSNEPIELLTIDERAHGIALDPSGRFAFVPHTRPNAITQLRFDAVTGKLSLNDPPKIKRTEPAGPRHLWLHPGGRFAFGSDEAGRSITAYRFNKRTGTLDHLQTESSLPPEYTGKGSTSHVEVHPNGKFAFIANRVQGSIAVFGIDEEVGRMSFIDRTPTEKNVRSFNLSPDGRFLVAAGQGSGRIVCYKIAADGRLSDVSKLDVGGTPWWVQFYPGVAMARSAGVASARSVASVDRSLTLGQGVMSGEVSDTSVLLQTRLTLGNELDHHGDVPGVQGVACFEWSTREDFADSERTDFQQALPQRDFIVRTKLSKLTPDTKYFFRAIYGVSPTFTALGPTCSFRTLPGANGHRDVTFIVGSCMNYIKFMHGKAGKASGPLTATDEDKRLGFPAFTAMKNLQPEFFVGTGDIVYYDNPYRVCETQEELRRCWHEQFRFPRLIDFFQDTPTYWSKDDHDFRFNDSDNETNRLPLPMTGIGMFREQLPIVPNDAPNPVTYRTIRVSHDVQIWMTEGRDYRSANEAPDGPEKSIWGTEQRDWLQAKLKASDAKWKLLISPTPMVGPDDAYKKDNHASLAGFRHEADSFFKWVNENRIENLFLVCGDRHWQYHSVHPTGVHEFACGALNDENSRMGVSPGAEYGTDPRGLIQQSYSSTEPSGGFLQFIVGETLGVTFFDDQGKALHRVRFPVDSLENK
;
A
#
# COMPACT_ATOMS: atom_id res chain seq x y z
N MET A 1 -18.99 -68.29 42.18
CA MET A 1 -17.69 -68.56 42.83
C MET A 1 -17.31 -67.31 43.60
N ASP A 2 -17.16 -67.51 44.91
CA ASP A 2 -16.75 -66.62 46.01
C ASP A 2 -15.69 -65.55 45.63
N ARG A 3 -15.51 -64.40 46.30
CA ARG A 3 -16.11 -63.76 47.50
C ARG A 3 -15.54 -62.33 47.61
N MET A 4 -16.37 -61.42 48.13
CA MET A 4 -16.10 -60.35 49.13
C MET A 4 -14.96 -59.32 48.88
N SER A 5 -15.17 -58.00 48.87
CA SER A 5 -15.91 -57.05 49.76
C SER A 5 -14.99 -56.28 50.73
N LEU A 6 -15.09 -54.94 50.63
CA LEU A 6 -15.28 -53.93 51.70
C LEU A 6 -14.12 -53.46 52.62
N LYS A 7 -13.96 -52.11 52.57
CA LYS A 7 -14.05 -51.08 53.65
C LYS A 7 -12.82 -50.64 54.47
N LEU A 8 -12.58 -49.31 54.35
CA LEU A 8 -12.41 -48.25 55.37
C LEU A 8 -11.96 -48.63 56.80
N PHE A 9 -10.95 -47.90 57.35
CA PHE A 9 -11.11 -46.87 58.41
C PHE A 9 -9.77 -46.31 58.98
N LYS A 10 -9.80 -45.00 59.33
CA LYS A 10 -9.17 -44.28 60.50
C LYS A 10 -7.64 -44.11 60.70
N SER A 11 -7.18 -42.86 60.49
CA SER A 11 -6.42 -41.91 61.36
C SER A 11 -5.39 -42.34 62.45
N VAL A 12 -4.13 -41.83 62.29
CA VAL A 12 -3.18 -41.09 63.21
C VAL A 12 -2.60 -41.85 64.46
N PRO A 13 -1.30 -41.78 64.90
CA PRO A 13 -0.42 -40.60 65.11
C PRO A 13 1.14 -40.67 64.90
N HIS A 14 1.71 -39.45 64.90
CA HIS A 14 3.04 -38.87 65.24
C HIS A 14 4.30 -39.71 65.58
N THR A 15 5.49 -39.22 65.18
CA THR A 15 6.67 -38.75 66.00
C THR A 15 7.91 -38.49 65.08
N ILE A 16 8.37 -37.23 64.84
CA ILE A 16 9.55 -36.47 65.39
C ILE A 16 10.90 -37.17 65.09
N CYS A 17 11.98 -36.62 64.51
CA CYS A 17 12.76 -35.36 64.62
C CYS A 17 13.68 -35.28 63.35
N GLY A 18 14.28 -34.19 62.88
CA GLY A 18 14.54 -32.88 63.47
C GLY A 18 15.11 -31.92 62.41
N ILE A 19 15.00 -30.65 62.76
CA ILE A 19 15.28 -29.45 61.97
C ILE A 19 16.71 -28.95 62.26
N VAL A 20 17.43 -28.52 61.23
CA VAL A 20 18.44 -27.45 61.33
C VAL A 20 18.17 -26.44 60.21
N PHE A 21 17.81 -25.22 60.62
CA PHE A 21 17.61 -24.05 59.76
C PHE A 21 18.97 -23.39 59.47
N VAL A 22 19.27 -23.14 58.20
CA VAL A 22 20.19 -22.06 57.79
C VAL A 22 19.43 -21.17 56.83
N LEU A 23 19.23 -19.91 57.25
CA LEU A 23 18.66 -18.84 56.43
C LEU A 23 19.61 -18.55 55.24
N ALA A 24 19.10 -18.71 54.02
CA ALA A 24 19.56 -17.98 52.86
C ALA A 24 18.36 -17.22 52.30
N THR A 25 18.47 -15.90 52.32
CA THR A 25 17.48 -14.93 51.85
C THR A 25 17.15 -15.19 50.39
N LEU A 26 15.93 -15.67 50.13
CA LEU A 26 15.27 -15.56 48.83
C LEU A 26 15.06 -14.08 48.55
N SER A 27 15.99 -13.46 47.83
CA SER A 27 15.76 -12.20 47.15
C SER A 27 14.59 -12.42 46.20
N ALA A 28 13.46 -11.79 46.53
CA ALA A 28 12.29 -11.72 45.69
C ALA A 28 12.71 -11.30 44.28
N PHE A 29 12.49 -12.16 43.29
CA PHE A 29 12.42 -11.72 41.91
C PHE A 29 11.22 -10.77 41.84
N SER A 30 11.53 -9.48 41.89
CA SER A 30 10.58 -8.44 41.53
C SER A 30 10.22 -8.69 40.05
N PRO A 31 8.94 -8.75 39.68
CA PRO A 31 8.58 -8.78 38.27
C PRO A 31 9.18 -7.53 37.63
N GLN A 32 10.05 -7.74 36.64
CA GLN A 32 10.64 -6.70 35.83
C GLN A 32 9.50 -5.81 35.32
N THR A 33 9.46 -4.58 35.82
CA THR A 33 8.49 -3.57 35.44
C THR A 33 8.57 -3.34 33.93
N ALA A 34 7.42 -3.39 33.25
CA ALA A 34 7.28 -3.08 31.84
C ALA A 34 8.04 -1.78 31.46
N HIS A 35 9.06 -1.87 30.60
CA HIS A 35 9.80 -0.73 30.05
C HIS A 35 8.98 -0.05 28.95
N GLY A 36 8.06 0.84 29.34
CA GLY A 36 7.40 1.76 28.41
C GLY A 36 7.87 3.18 28.71
N ASP A 37 8.72 3.75 27.84
CA ASP A 37 9.08 5.18 27.67
C ASP A 37 10.54 5.44 27.24
N GLU A 38 11.41 4.42 27.23
CA GLU A 38 12.81 4.62 26.84
C GLU A 38 12.98 4.71 25.31
N GLN A 39 13.62 5.77 24.84
CA GLN A 39 14.03 5.89 23.44
C GLN A 39 15.29 5.08 23.18
N ARG A 40 15.44 4.51 21.98
CA ARG A 40 16.62 3.74 21.59
C ARG A 40 17.35 4.40 20.44
N LEU A 41 18.66 4.20 20.39
CA LEU A 41 19.52 4.64 19.30
C LEU A 41 20.65 3.65 19.06
N VAL A 42 21.19 3.69 17.85
CA VAL A 42 22.38 2.96 17.43
C VAL A 42 23.51 3.96 17.20
N LEU A 43 24.69 3.62 17.71
CA LEU A 43 25.91 4.38 17.50
C LEU A 43 26.92 3.50 16.75
N SER A 44 27.37 3.96 15.59
CA SER A 44 28.45 3.31 14.85
C SER A 44 29.81 3.65 15.47
N LEU A 45 30.55 2.64 15.90
CA LEU A 45 31.90 2.75 16.47
C LEU A 45 32.93 2.26 15.46
N ALA A 46 33.42 3.19 14.63
CA ALA A 46 34.14 2.85 13.41
C ALA A 46 35.41 2.00 13.64
N LYS A 47 36.30 2.39 14.55
CA LYS A 47 37.57 1.67 14.78
C LYS A 47 37.42 0.35 15.54
N GLN A 48 36.27 0.14 16.16
CA GLN A 48 35.96 -1.04 16.95
C GLN A 48 35.28 -2.09 16.11
N GLU A 49 34.79 -1.72 14.92
CA GLU A 49 33.99 -2.59 14.07
C GLU A 49 32.74 -3.06 14.83
N GLU A 50 32.08 -2.12 15.53
CA GLU A 50 30.93 -2.39 16.39
C GLU A 50 29.80 -1.38 16.20
N LEU A 51 28.57 -1.84 16.43
CA LEU A 51 27.38 -1.03 16.67
C LEU A 51 27.07 -1.06 18.17
N ALA A 52 27.07 0.10 18.83
CA ALA A 52 26.59 0.22 20.20
C ALA A 52 25.10 0.54 20.20
N ILE A 53 24.31 -0.26 20.91
CA ILE A 53 22.88 -0.03 21.12
C ILE A 53 22.71 0.68 22.44
N LEU A 54 22.08 1.85 22.41
CA LEU A 54 21.87 2.68 23.58
C LEU A 54 20.39 2.98 23.78
N SER A 55 20.06 3.37 25.01
CA SER A 55 18.77 3.96 25.34
C SER A 55 18.94 5.32 26.00
N ILE A 56 17.87 6.11 25.94
CA ILE A 56 17.70 7.36 26.66
C ILE A 56 16.42 7.25 27.48
N ASP A 57 16.51 7.54 28.77
CA ASP A 57 15.33 7.65 29.63
C ASP A 57 14.63 9.01 29.48
N ASN A 58 13.56 9.22 30.23
CA ASN A 58 12.75 10.45 30.14
C ASN A 58 13.48 11.73 30.58
N ASP A 59 14.59 11.61 31.32
CA ASP A 59 15.40 12.74 31.79
C ASP A 59 16.63 12.99 30.90
N GLY A 60 16.84 12.13 29.90
CA GLY A 60 17.94 12.24 28.96
C GLY A 60 19.18 11.45 29.36
N ALA A 61 19.09 10.56 30.36
CA ALA A 61 20.22 9.74 30.79
C ALA A 61 20.52 8.65 29.78
N LEU A 62 21.78 8.62 29.31
CA LEU A 62 22.26 7.65 28.34
C LEU A 62 22.66 6.34 29.02
N GLN A 63 22.23 5.22 28.46
CA GLN A 63 22.63 3.89 28.91
C GLN A 63 23.06 3.03 27.73
N LEU A 64 24.24 2.41 27.83
CA LEU A 64 24.66 1.38 26.89
C LEU A 64 23.88 0.10 27.20
N ARG A 65 23.21 -0.45 26.19
CA ARG A 65 22.40 -1.68 26.31
C ARG A 65 23.13 -2.88 25.76
N ASP A 66 23.75 -2.71 24.60
CA ASP A 66 24.42 -3.81 23.91
C ASP A 66 25.52 -3.33 22.95
N ARG A 67 26.36 -4.26 22.51
CA ARG A 67 27.38 -4.07 21.47
C ARG A 67 27.33 -5.24 20.50
N ILE A 68 27.25 -4.91 19.22
CA ILE A 68 27.11 -5.88 18.15
C ILE A 68 28.31 -5.73 17.23
N ALA A 69 29.01 -6.82 16.96
CA ALA A 69 30.09 -6.82 15.98
C ALA A 69 29.52 -6.49 14.59
N ASN A 70 30.27 -5.70 13.82
CA ASN A 70 29.93 -5.29 12.48
C ASN A 70 31.06 -5.71 11.53
N ASP A 71 30.70 -6.20 10.36
CA ASP A 71 31.69 -6.54 9.33
C ASP A 71 32.32 -5.27 8.75
N GLY A 72 33.58 -5.04 9.10
CA GLY A 72 34.33 -3.82 8.79
C GLY A 72 33.94 -2.62 9.65
N GLN A 73 34.53 -1.46 9.36
CA GLN A 73 34.37 -0.25 10.15
C GLN A 73 33.05 0.45 9.83
N PRO A 74 32.05 0.48 10.74
CA PRO A 74 30.73 1.05 10.46
C PRO A 74 30.79 2.58 10.29
N GLY A 75 29.74 3.13 9.67
CA GLY A 75 29.72 4.48 9.11
C GLY A 75 28.34 5.10 9.16
N ALA A 76 27.94 5.76 8.06
CA ALA A 76 26.59 6.28 7.93
C ALA A 76 25.57 5.14 8.03
N SER A 77 24.46 5.39 8.71
CA SER A 77 23.41 4.40 8.90
C SER A 77 22.03 5.04 8.89
N CYS A 78 21.02 4.23 8.59
CA CYS A 78 19.62 4.62 8.67
C CYS A 78 18.77 3.38 9.00
N PHE A 79 17.59 3.61 9.60
CA PHE A 79 16.54 2.60 9.64
C PHE A 79 15.60 2.77 8.46
N ASP A 80 14.89 1.71 8.08
CA ASP A 80 13.63 1.87 7.37
C ASP A 80 12.57 2.58 8.25
N SER A 81 11.46 2.93 7.62
CA SER A 81 10.36 3.62 8.31
C SER A 81 9.73 2.79 9.43
N THR A 82 9.83 1.46 9.33
CA THR A 82 9.27 0.50 10.30
C THR A 82 10.14 0.33 11.54
N GLY A 83 11.45 0.60 11.42
CA GLY A 83 12.43 0.30 12.46
C GLY A 83 12.82 -1.17 12.55
N LEU A 84 12.26 -2.03 11.71
CA LEU A 84 12.57 -3.46 11.66
C LEU A 84 13.85 -3.74 10.90
N ASN A 85 14.28 -2.86 9.99
CA ASN A 85 15.54 -3.04 9.28
C ASN A 85 16.47 -1.84 9.48
N PHE A 86 17.75 -2.15 9.73
CA PHE A 86 18.82 -1.20 9.92
C PHE A 86 19.90 -1.42 8.85
N TYR A 87 20.30 -0.32 8.22
CA TYR A 87 21.28 -0.31 7.15
C TYR A 87 22.50 0.48 7.60
N VAL A 88 23.69 -0.10 7.42
CA VAL A 88 24.94 0.55 7.84
C VAL A 88 26.02 0.42 6.77
N ALA A 89 26.65 1.55 6.46
CA ALA A 89 27.79 1.64 5.57
C ALA A 89 29.06 1.19 6.30
N SER A 90 29.83 0.28 5.70
CA SER A 90 31.08 -0.24 6.26
C SER A 90 32.28 0.01 5.34
N SER A 91 33.50 0.00 5.91
CA SER A 91 34.76 -0.03 5.16
C SER A 91 35.69 -1.13 5.65
N GLY A 92 36.42 -1.74 4.71
CA GLY A 92 37.32 -2.86 4.94
C GLY A 92 36.60 -4.20 5.12
N PRO A 93 35.72 -4.68 4.22
CA PRO A 93 35.37 -4.30 2.83
C PRO A 93 34.38 -3.12 2.70
N SER A 94 34.21 -2.58 1.49
CA SER A 94 33.20 -1.52 1.23
C SER A 94 31.83 -2.17 1.02
N THR A 95 30.97 -2.10 2.02
CA THR A 95 29.65 -2.76 2.00
C THR A 95 28.54 -1.87 2.59
N VAL A 96 27.29 -2.24 2.31
CA VAL A 96 26.13 -1.90 3.11
C VAL A 96 25.65 -3.17 3.82
N GLY A 97 25.79 -3.20 5.15
CA GLY A 97 25.22 -4.25 5.99
C GLY A 97 23.73 -4.01 6.20
N VAL A 98 22.94 -5.07 6.08
CA VAL A 98 21.49 -5.07 6.33
C VAL A 98 21.23 -5.94 7.55
N TYR A 99 20.59 -5.36 8.57
CA TYR A 99 20.27 -6.03 9.81
C TYR A 99 18.76 -6.01 10.05
N ARG A 100 18.19 -7.16 10.42
CA ARG A 100 16.87 -7.27 11.02
C ARG A 100 16.96 -6.93 12.49
N VAL A 101 16.01 -6.16 12.97
CA VAL A 101 15.93 -5.67 14.34
C VAL A 101 14.78 -6.39 15.02
N GLY A 102 15.12 -7.28 15.96
CA GLY A 102 14.17 -8.10 16.70
C GLY A 102 14.18 -7.80 18.19
N PRO A 103 13.31 -8.47 18.98
CA PRO A 103 13.30 -8.37 20.43
C PRO A 103 14.62 -8.83 21.06
N ASP A 104 15.31 -9.77 20.41
CA ASP A 104 16.56 -10.38 20.88
C ASP A 104 17.83 -9.66 20.40
N GLY A 105 17.70 -8.55 19.63
CA GLY A 105 18.84 -7.77 19.12
C GLY A 105 18.84 -7.63 17.60
N PHE A 106 20.03 -7.46 17.00
CA PHE A 106 20.20 -7.32 15.56
C PHE A 106 20.67 -8.63 14.96
N GLU A 107 19.98 -9.09 13.94
CA GLU A 107 20.38 -10.23 13.10
C GLU A 107 20.87 -9.70 11.75
N GLN A 108 22.10 -10.02 11.37
CA GLN A 108 22.60 -9.61 10.06
C GLN A 108 21.96 -10.46 8.96
N LEU A 109 21.17 -9.82 8.11
CA LEU A 109 20.52 -10.46 6.97
C LEU A 109 21.46 -10.57 5.78
N GLN A 110 22.17 -9.48 5.46
CA GLN A 110 22.91 -9.34 4.20
C GLN A 110 24.12 -8.41 4.39
N SER A 111 25.11 -8.57 3.51
CA SER A 111 26.18 -7.59 3.28
C SER A 111 26.29 -7.38 1.77
N VAL A 112 26.04 -6.16 1.30
CA VAL A 112 26.04 -5.82 -0.12
C VAL A 112 27.31 -5.06 -0.47
N ALA A 113 28.09 -5.55 -1.42
CA ALA A 113 29.30 -4.87 -1.90
C ALA A 113 28.92 -3.54 -2.60
N VAL A 114 29.70 -2.49 -2.34
CA VAL A 114 29.48 -1.17 -2.94
C VAL A 114 30.81 -0.53 -3.37
N PRO A 115 30.81 0.45 -4.30
CA PRO A 115 32.03 0.97 -4.93
C PRO A 115 33.05 1.59 -3.96
N ALA A 116 32.58 2.16 -2.85
CA ALA A 116 33.37 2.68 -1.74
C ALA A 116 32.47 2.75 -0.50
N LYS A 117 33.01 3.04 0.70
CA LYS A 117 32.17 3.28 1.88
C LYS A 117 31.22 4.47 1.64
N PRO A 118 29.89 4.27 1.71
CA PRO A 118 28.94 5.37 1.61
C PRO A 118 29.20 6.46 2.66
N SER A 119 29.13 7.72 2.24
CA SER A 119 29.21 8.88 3.14
C SER A 119 27.87 9.22 3.79
N TYR A 120 26.75 8.80 3.18
CA TYR A 120 25.39 8.99 3.66
C TYR A 120 24.49 7.90 3.11
N LEU A 121 23.52 7.44 3.92
CA LEU A 121 22.46 6.52 3.54
C LEU A 121 21.10 7.16 3.82
N THR A 122 20.13 6.95 2.95
CA THR A 122 18.74 7.34 3.17
C THR A 122 17.80 6.37 2.46
N ILE A 123 16.55 6.32 2.91
CA ILE A 123 15.51 5.51 2.29
C ILE A 123 14.49 6.46 1.68
N ASP A 124 13.97 6.10 0.51
CA ASP A 124 12.98 6.90 -0.15
C ASP A 124 11.64 6.92 0.62
N PRO A 125 10.80 7.95 0.44
CA PRO A 125 9.54 8.05 1.18
C PRO A 125 8.59 6.85 0.99
N SER A 126 8.68 6.11 -0.13
CA SER A 126 7.87 4.90 -0.32
C SER A 126 8.41 3.66 0.39
N GLY A 127 9.66 3.71 0.88
CA GLY A 127 10.32 2.59 1.55
C GLY A 127 10.83 1.50 0.61
N GLN A 128 10.82 1.73 -0.70
CA GLN A 128 11.18 0.74 -1.71
C GLN A 128 12.64 0.81 -2.14
N PHE A 129 13.35 1.88 -1.83
CA PHE A 129 14.71 2.11 -2.28
C PHE A 129 15.59 2.67 -1.17
N LEU A 130 16.81 2.14 -1.11
CA LEU A 130 17.90 2.72 -0.34
C LEU A 130 18.82 3.49 -1.30
N LEU A 131 19.04 4.76 -0.98
CA LEU A 131 19.94 5.63 -1.72
C LEU A 131 21.21 5.89 -0.90
N ALA A 132 22.36 5.77 -1.56
CA ALA A 132 23.66 5.98 -0.94
C ALA A 132 24.49 7.00 -1.74
N SER A 133 25.16 7.91 -1.04
CA SER A 133 26.14 8.83 -1.66
C SER A 133 27.58 8.41 -1.34
N TYR A 134 28.51 8.66 -2.26
CA TYR A 134 29.89 8.20 -2.16
C TYR A 134 30.90 9.35 -2.30
N PHE A 135 31.42 9.84 -1.17
CA PHE A 135 32.42 10.91 -1.15
C PHE A 135 33.71 10.58 -1.91
N ALA A 136 34.14 9.31 -1.88
CA ALA A 136 35.39 8.89 -2.50
C ALA A 136 35.30 8.86 -4.03
N THR A 137 34.16 8.39 -4.57
CA THR A 137 33.98 8.15 -6.01
C THR A 137 33.15 9.22 -6.72
N GLY A 138 32.41 10.06 -5.99
CA GLY A 138 31.54 11.06 -6.59
C GLY A 138 30.27 10.48 -7.22
N GLN A 139 29.76 9.40 -6.62
CA GLN A 139 28.62 8.63 -7.14
C GLN A 139 27.43 8.67 -6.18
N VAL A 140 26.27 8.29 -6.71
CA VAL A 140 25.08 7.89 -5.96
C VAL A 140 24.62 6.53 -6.46
N SER A 141 24.29 5.62 -5.55
CA SER A 141 23.64 4.37 -5.89
C SER A 141 22.20 4.36 -5.40
N VAL A 142 21.37 3.60 -6.10
CA VAL A 142 20.01 3.24 -5.68
C VAL A 142 19.94 1.73 -5.66
N HIS A 143 19.66 1.16 -4.49
CA HIS A 143 19.35 -0.25 -4.35
C HIS A 143 17.85 -0.40 -4.13
N ARG A 144 17.24 -1.41 -4.75
CA ARG A 144 15.86 -1.78 -4.44
C ARG A 144 15.86 -2.52 -3.11
N ILE A 145 14.97 -2.12 -2.21
CA ILE A 145 14.65 -2.88 -1.01
C ILE A 145 13.69 -3.99 -1.43
N VAL A 146 14.07 -5.23 -1.14
CA VAL A 146 13.38 -6.46 -1.55
C VAL A 146 13.04 -7.29 -0.33
N GLY A 147 11.87 -7.93 -0.36
CA GLY A 147 11.38 -8.81 0.71
C GLY A 147 11.57 -8.20 2.09
N GLU A 148 12.16 -8.99 2.99
CA GLU A 148 12.52 -8.70 4.38
C GLU A 148 13.52 -7.54 4.61
N GLY A 149 13.41 -6.43 3.88
CA GLY A 149 14.32 -5.29 4.01
C GLY A 149 15.71 -5.52 3.40
N ARG A 150 15.93 -6.67 2.72
CA ARG A 150 17.16 -6.96 1.98
C ARG A 150 17.33 -5.96 0.83
N LEU A 151 18.56 -5.80 0.35
CA LEU A 151 18.86 -4.95 -0.80
C LEU A 151 19.10 -5.81 -2.04
N SER A 152 18.81 -5.28 -3.22
CA SER A 152 19.31 -5.84 -4.48
C SER A 152 20.85 -5.93 -4.41
N ASN A 153 21.40 -7.09 -4.81
CA ASN A 153 22.85 -7.36 -4.72
C ASN A 153 23.67 -6.35 -5.54
N GLU A 154 23.14 -5.93 -6.68
CA GLU A 154 23.65 -4.82 -7.46
C GLU A 154 22.71 -3.62 -7.33
N PRO A 155 23.22 -2.39 -7.39
CA PRO A 155 22.36 -1.22 -7.47
C PRO A 155 21.58 -1.24 -8.79
N ILE A 156 20.30 -0.90 -8.72
CA ILE A 156 19.46 -0.70 -9.92
C ILE A 156 19.89 0.55 -10.70
N GLU A 157 20.58 1.48 -10.05
CA GLU A 157 21.18 2.67 -10.63
C GLU A 157 22.48 2.98 -9.89
N LEU A 158 23.57 3.18 -10.62
CA LEU A 158 24.83 3.71 -10.09
C LEU A 158 25.24 4.92 -10.93
N LEU A 159 24.86 6.10 -10.45
CA LEU A 159 25.03 7.34 -11.18
C LEU A 159 26.30 8.07 -10.72
N THR A 160 27.20 8.34 -11.67
CA THR A 160 28.34 9.24 -11.43
C THR A 160 27.89 10.68 -11.69
N ILE A 161 28.02 11.55 -10.68
CA ILE A 161 27.41 12.89 -10.69
C ILE A 161 28.46 14.01 -10.67
N ASP A 162 29.36 14.00 -9.70
CA ASP A 162 30.49 14.91 -9.52
C ASP A 162 31.35 14.47 -8.34
N GLU A 163 32.57 14.96 -8.24
CA GLU A 163 33.48 14.61 -7.15
C GLU A 163 32.89 14.93 -5.76
N ARG A 164 33.37 14.23 -4.72
CA ARG A 164 33.09 14.55 -3.30
C ARG A 164 31.61 14.70 -2.91
N ALA A 165 30.72 13.91 -3.54
CA ALA A 165 29.32 13.78 -3.14
C ALA A 165 29.21 13.28 -1.69
N HIS A 166 28.78 14.13 -0.76
CA HIS A 166 28.91 13.84 0.67
C HIS A 166 27.58 13.44 1.34
N GLY A 167 26.45 13.99 0.91
CA GLY A 167 25.12 13.71 1.46
C GLY A 167 24.12 13.44 0.35
N ILE A 168 22.96 12.89 0.70
CA ILE A 168 21.81 12.84 -0.21
C ILE A 168 20.54 13.08 0.60
N ALA A 169 19.69 13.95 0.09
CA ALA A 169 18.41 14.29 0.72
C ALA A 169 17.29 14.22 -0.31
N LEU A 170 16.17 13.61 0.06
CA LEU A 170 14.97 13.53 -0.77
C LEU A 170 13.94 14.55 -0.32
N ASP A 171 13.14 15.03 -1.25
CA ASP A 171 11.94 15.78 -0.91
C ASP A 171 10.86 14.86 -0.34
N PRO A 172 9.90 15.38 0.46
CA PRO A 172 8.86 14.54 1.06
C PRO A 172 7.97 13.77 0.07
N SER A 173 7.87 14.22 -1.19
CA SER A 173 7.11 13.49 -2.23
C SER A 173 7.91 12.35 -2.88
N GLY A 174 9.21 12.26 -2.63
CA GLY A 174 10.08 11.24 -3.24
C GLY A 174 10.25 11.44 -4.74
N ARG A 175 10.16 12.67 -5.25
CA ARG A 175 10.31 12.97 -6.68
C ARG A 175 11.62 13.64 -7.03
N PHE A 176 12.31 14.20 -6.04
CA PHE A 176 13.54 14.95 -6.22
C PHE A 176 14.57 14.60 -5.15
N ALA A 177 15.82 14.47 -5.58
CA ALA A 177 16.97 14.22 -4.71
C ALA A 177 18.02 15.33 -4.85
N PHE A 178 18.67 15.67 -3.75
CA PHE A 178 19.68 16.72 -3.67
C PHE A 178 20.97 16.16 -3.09
N VAL A 179 22.07 16.37 -3.80
CA VAL A 179 23.36 15.77 -3.46
C VAL A 179 24.39 16.88 -3.26
N PRO A 180 24.74 17.25 -2.02
CA PRO A 180 25.77 18.24 -1.74
C PRO A 180 27.18 17.71 -2.02
N HIS A 181 28.01 18.57 -2.60
CA HIS A 181 29.39 18.31 -2.96
C HIS A 181 30.33 19.30 -2.29
N THR A 182 31.23 18.81 -1.41
CA THR A 182 32.19 19.70 -0.75
C THR A 182 33.23 20.27 -1.74
N ARG A 183 33.44 19.57 -2.85
CA ARG A 183 34.04 20.04 -4.10
C ARG A 183 33.22 19.44 -5.25
N PRO A 184 32.89 20.16 -6.33
CA PRO A 184 33.38 21.48 -6.70
C PRO A 184 32.56 22.63 -6.09
N ASN A 185 32.05 22.46 -4.85
CA ASN A 185 31.32 23.49 -4.11
C ASN A 185 29.93 23.76 -4.71
N ALA A 186 29.13 22.69 -4.81
CA ALA A 186 27.82 22.71 -5.46
C ALA A 186 26.84 21.73 -4.82
N ILE A 187 25.56 21.84 -5.16
CA ILE A 187 24.53 20.83 -4.87
C ILE A 187 23.98 20.34 -6.21
N THR A 188 24.09 19.05 -6.49
CA THR A 188 23.44 18.42 -7.65
C THR A 188 21.96 18.20 -7.36
N GLN A 189 21.11 18.51 -8.34
CA GLN A 189 19.67 18.39 -8.25
C GLN A 189 19.22 17.29 -9.21
N LEU A 190 18.51 16.30 -8.69
CA LEU A 190 18.09 15.13 -9.44
C LEU A 190 16.58 14.98 -9.37
N ARG A 191 16.00 14.43 -10.45
CA ARG A 191 14.68 13.81 -10.43
C ARG A 191 14.85 12.37 -10.02
N PHE A 192 13.98 11.90 -9.14
CA PHE A 192 13.91 10.52 -8.69
C PHE A 192 12.57 9.94 -9.12
N ASP A 193 12.62 8.82 -9.83
CA ASP A 193 11.43 8.05 -10.18
C ASP A 193 11.20 7.01 -9.08
N ALA A 194 10.22 7.25 -8.22
CA ALA A 194 9.88 6.37 -7.10
C ALA A 194 9.22 5.03 -7.52
N VAL A 195 8.98 4.80 -8.81
CA VAL A 195 8.51 3.50 -9.33
C VAL A 195 9.70 2.65 -9.79
N THR A 196 10.55 3.25 -10.62
CA THR A 196 11.68 2.53 -11.23
C THR A 196 12.95 2.57 -10.39
N GLY A 197 13.09 3.58 -9.52
CA GLY A 197 14.28 3.91 -8.75
C GLY A 197 15.38 4.63 -9.54
N LYS A 198 15.07 5.11 -10.76
CA LYS A 198 16.04 5.80 -11.61
C LYS A 198 16.25 7.25 -11.20
N LEU A 199 17.48 7.72 -11.37
CA LEU A 199 17.88 9.11 -11.16
C LEU A 199 18.19 9.78 -12.51
N SER A 200 17.78 11.04 -12.65
CA SER A 200 18.19 11.88 -13.79
C SER A 200 18.49 13.29 -13.32
N LEU A 201 19.36 14.00 -14.04
CA LEU A 201 19.66 15.40 -13.74
C LEU A 201 18.38 16.25 -13.85
N ASN A 202 18.14 17.12 -12.87
CA ASN A 202 17.10 18.13 -12.96
C ASN A 202 17.58 19.34 -13.79
N ASP A 203 16.71 20.32 -14.02
CA ASP A 203 17.04 21.57 -14.70
C ASP A 203 16.75 22.77 -13.78
N PRO A 204 17.76 23.57 -13.39
CA PRO A 204 19.18 23.35 -13.66
C PRO A 204 19.75 22.15 -12.87
N PRO A 205 20.80 21.47 -13.38
CA PRO A 205 21.31 20.25 -12.77
C PRO A 205 22.07 20.48 -11.47
N LYS A 206 22.58 21.70 -11.25
CA LYS A 206 23.41 22.05 -10.11
C LYS A 206 23.14 23.47 -9.62
N ILE A 207 23.28 23.66 -8.32
CA ILE A 207 23.41 24.98 -7.69
C ILE A 207 24.86 25.14 -7.30
N LYS A 208 25.58 26.01 -8.01
CA LYS A 208 26.95 26.37 -7.65
C LYS A 208 26.94 27.41 -6.54
N ARG A 209 27.81 27.23 -5.55
CA ARG A 209 28.01 28.21 -4.49
C ARG A 209 29.11 29.19 -4.91
N THR A 210 28.90 30.48 -4.64
CA THR A 210 29.85 31.55 -4.98
C THR A 210 31.05 31.55 -4.03
N GLU A 211 30.77 31.52 -2.73
CA GLU A 211 31.79 31.40 -1.69
C GLU A 211 32.23 29.94 -1.52
N PRO A 212 33.49 29.67 -1.09
CA PRO A 212 34.02 28.33 -0.86
C PRO A 212 33.37 27.67 0.38
N ALA A 213 32.06 27.45 0.32
CA ALA A 213 31.21 26.98 1.39
C ALA A 213 31.43 25.49 1.68
N GLY A 214 31.64 24.69 0.63
CA GLY A 214 31.75 23.23 0.71
C GLY A 214 30.47 22.57 1.26
N PRO A 215 29.33 22.64 0.55
CA PRO A 215 28.09 21.98 0.97
C PRO A 215 28.30 20.50 1.28
N ARG A 216 27.83 20.06 2.44
CA ARG A 216 28.14 18.72 2.96
C ARG A 216 26.90 17.87 3.21
N HIS A 217 26.06 18.25 4.15
CA HIS A 217 24.76 17.61 4.38
C HIS A 217 23.64 18.62 4.08
N LEU A 218 22.46 18.10 3.75
CA LEU A 218 21.25 18.89 3.51
C LEU A 218 20.07 18.23 4.21
N TRP A 219 19.21 19.03 4.80
CA TRP A 219 17.99 18.56 5.46
C TRP A 219 16.78 19.35 4.96
N LEU A 220 15.72 18.64 4.56
CA LEU A 220 14.48 19.29 4.11
C LEU A 220 13.62 19.64 5.33
N HIS A 221 13.08 20.84 5.33
CA HIS A 221 12.13 21.28 6.35
C HIS A 221 10.86 20.40 6.32
N PRO A 222 10.26 20.01 7.46
CA PRO A 222 9.07 19.18 7.51
C PRO A 222 7.88 19.71 6.69
N GLY A 223 7.69 21.04 6.66
CA GLY A 223 6.69 21.70 5.80
C GLY A 223 6.98 21.66 4.28
N GLY A 224 8.14 21.15 3.88
CA GLY A 224 8.53 20.92 2.49
C GLY A 224 8.70 22.20 1.64
N ARG A 225 8.90 23.36 2.25
CA ARG A 225 9.12 24.63 1.52
C ARG A 225 10.58 25.09 1.48
N PHE A 226 11.41 24.53 2.36
CA PHE A 226 12.77 24.97 2.57
C PHE A 226 13.72 23.79 2.79
N ALA A 227 15.00 24.02 2.54
CA ALA A 227 16.08 23.09 2.88
C ALA A 227 17.19 23.83 3.61
N PHE A 228 17.93 23.14 4.48
CA PHE A 228 19.01 23.70 5.28
C PHE A 228 20.26 22.84 5.13
N GLY A 229 21.37 23.46 4.73
CA GLY A 229 22.61 22.78 4.40
C GLY A 229 23.76 23.18 5.31
N SER A 230 24.62 22.22 5.69
CA SER A 230 25.89 22.51 6.35
C SER A 230 26.97 22.79 5.32
N ASP A 231 27.70 23.88 5.55
CA ASP A 231 28.81 24.32 4.70
C ASP A 231 30.15 24.03 5.39
N GLU A 232 30.77 22.91 5.03
CA GLU A 232 31.93 22.33 5.73
C GLU A 232 33.11 23.30 5.81
N ALA A 233 33.48 23.89 4.67
CA ALA A 233 34.60 24.82 4.58
C ALA A 233 34.19 26.24 4.98
N GLY A 234 32.94 26.61 4.70
CA GLY A 234 32.35 27.91 4.98
C GLY A 234 31.96 28.14 6.44
N ARG A 235 31.94 27.08 7.26
CA ARG A 235 31.65 27.14 8.71
C ARG A 235 30.32 27.83 8.99
N SER A 236 29.32 27.47 8.19
CA SER A 236 28.04 28.14 8.11
C SER A 236 26.91 27.13 7.87
N ILE A 237 25.70 27.63 8.05
CA ILE A 237 24.46 27.00 7.62
C ILE A 237 23.85 27.84 6.49
N THR A 238 23.32 27.18 5.47
CA THR A 238 22.64 27.83 4.35
C THR A 238 21.18 27.38 4.27
N ALA A 239 20.27 28.35 4.18
CA ALA A 239 18.87 28.13 3.86
C ALA A 239 18.63 28.22 2.35
N TYR A 240 17.75 27.35 1.86
CA TYR A 240 17.30 27.30 0.47
C TYR A 240 15.76 27.27 0.42
N ARG A 241 15.18 27.93 -0.58
CA ARG A 241 13.77 27.76 -0.94
C ARG A 241 13.66 26.53 -1.82
N PHE A 242 12.69 25.66 -1.52
CA PHE A 242 12.40 24.51 -2.36
C PHE A 242 11.15 24.79 -3.21
N ASN A 243 11.33 24.75 -4.53
CA ASN A 243 10.25 24.83 -5.49
C ASN A 243 9.71 23.43 -5.79
N LYS A 244 8.59 23.07 -5.15
CA LYS A 244 7.95 21.75 -5.30
C LYS A 244 7.52 21.42 -6.74
N ARG A 245 7.31 22.42 -7.59
CA ARG A 245 6.86 22.23 -8.99
C ARG A 245 8.02 21.84 -9.89
N THR A 246 9.13 22.58 -9.80
CA THR A 246 10.31 22.34 -10.64
C THR A 246 11.28 21.35 -10.02
N GLY A 247 11.20 21.13 -8.71
CA GLY A 247 12.14 20.29 -7.97
C GLY A 247 13.49 20.96 -7.72
N THR A 248 13.52 22.29 -7.69
CA THR A 248 14.76 23.07 -7.59
C THR A 248 14.89 23.78 -6.26
N LEU A 249 16.12 23.90 -5.78
CA LEU A 249 16.48 24.73 -4.64
C LEU A 249 17.00 26.09 -5.12
N ASP A 250 16.61 27.14 -4.42
CA ASP A 250 17.13 28.49 -4.64
C ASP A 250 17.79 28.97 -3.35
N HIS A 251 18.98 29.55 -3.44
CA HIS A 251 19.67 30.10 -2.27
C HIS A 251 18.84 31.23 -1.63
N LEU A 252 18.70 31.20 -0.30
CA LEU A 252 18.02 32.26 0.46
C LEU A 252 18.97 33.07 1.35
N GLN A 253 19.74 32.38 2.19
CA GLN A 253 20.53 33.00 3.24
C GLN A 253 21.64 32.06 3.67
N THR A 254 22.80 32.61 4.02
CA THR A 254 23.91 31.87 4.62
C THR A 254 24.32 32.59 5.89
N GLU A 255 24.42 31.85 7.00
CA GLU A 255 24.76 32.39 8.32
C GLU A 255 25.95 31.64 8.92
N SER A 256 26.88 32.38 9.52
CA SER A 256 28.03 31.78 10.23
C SER A 256 27.56 31.01 11.46
N SER A 257 28.06 29.80 11.66
CA SER A 257 27.82 29.02 12.90
C SER A 257 28.86 29.30 13.99
N LEU A 258 29.80 30.21 13.72
CA LEU A 258 30.91 30.58 14.60
C LEU A 258 30.77 32.03 15.09
N PRO A 259 31.41 32.38 16.22
CA PRO A 259 31.38 33.74 16.73
C PRO A 259 32.03 34.68 15.71
N PRO A 260 31.53 35.93 15.55
CA PRO A 260 32.13 36.90 14.63
C PRO A 260 33.64 37.10 14.84
N GLU A 261 34.11 36.99 16.09
CA GLU A 261 35.50 37.14 16.50
C GLU A 261 36.38 35.89 16.32
N TYR A 262 35.82 34.75 15.90
CA TYR A 262 36.59 33.50 15.79
C TYR A 262 37.41 33.43 14.49
N THR A 263 38.72 33.54 14.63
CA THR A 263 39.69 33.47 13.52
C THR A 263 40.41 32.12 13.40
N GLY A 264 40.07 31.16 14.26
CA GLY A 264 40.70 29.84 14.27
C GLY A 264 40.35 28.96 13.06
N LYS A 265 41.00 27.80 12.96
CA LYS A 265 40.58 26.76 12.02
C LYS A 265 39.20 26.23 12.42
N GLY A 266 38.38 25.86 11.45
CA GLY A 266 37.02 25.42 11.69
C GLY A 266 36.49 24.61 10.52
N SER A 267 35.57 23.70 10.84
CA SER A 267 34.76 23.00 9.85
C SER A 267 33.46 22.52 10.49
N THR A 268 32.36 22.59 9.74
CA THR A 268 31.07 22.05 10.17
C THR A 268 30.92 20.60 9.72
N SER A 269 29.89 19.91 10.21
CA SER A 269 29.59 18.52 9.87
C SER A 269 28.11 18.29 9.59
N HIS A 270 27.33 17.90 10.59
CA HIS A 270 25.93 17.52 10.47
C HIS A 270 25.03 18.77 10.59
N VAL A 271 23.94 18.79 9.82
CA VAL A 271 22.82 19.74 9.99
C VAL A 271 21.53 18.94 10.07
N GLU A 272 20.64 19.33 10.97
CA GLU A 272 19.32 18.72 11.12
C GLU A 272 18.30 19.77 11.55
N VAL A 273 17.07 19.65 11.04
CA VAL A 273 15.96 20.52 11.44
C VAL A 273 15.12 19.78 12.47
N HIS A 274 14.77 20.47 13.54
CA HIS A 274 13.89 19.96 14.58
C HIS A 274 12.56 19.47 13.99
N PRO A 275 11.95 18.37 14.51
CA PRO A 275 10.68 17.84 13.99
C PRO A 275 9.54 18.87 13.91
N ASN A 276 9.51 19.86 14.82
CA ASN A 276 8.53 20.95 14.80
C ASN A 276 8.79 22.03 13.71
N GLY A 277 9.88 21.95 12.96
CA GLY A 277 10.25 22.91 11.90
C GLY A 277 10.85 24.24 12.36
N LYS A 278 10.89 24.52 13.66
CA LYS A 278 11.23 25.86 14.18
C LYS A 278 12.72 26.11 14.36
N PHE A 279 13.52 25.06 14.43
CA PHE A 279 14.94 25.16 14.76
C PHE A 279 15.80 24.32 13.83
N ALA A 280 16.96 24.85 13.44
CA ALA A 280 18.03 24.09 12.79
C ALA A 280 19.25 24.02 13.70
N PHE A 281 19.87 22.84 13.76
CA PHE A 281 21.07 22.58 14.53
C PHE A 281 22.24 22.30 13.59
N ILE A 282 23.43 22.81 13.90
CA ILE A 282 24.65 22.55 13.14
C ILE A 282 25.84 22.33 14.06
N ALA A 283 26.63 21.29 13.76
CA ALA A 283 27.81 20.95 14.54
C ALA A 283 29.09 21.59 13.98
N ASN A 284 29.89 22.20 14.86
CA ASN A 284 31.22 22.74 14.59
C ASN A 284 32.29 21.82 15.18
N ARG A 285 33.02 21.09 14.31
CA ARG A 285 33.95 20.03 14.73
C ARG A 285 35.15 20.54 15.54
N VAL A 286 35.86 21.53 15.01
CA VAL A 286 37.14 21.98 15.59
C VAL A 286 36.93 22.85 16.82
N GLN A 287 35.95 23.77 16.75
CA GLN A 287 35.58 24.61 17.89
C GLN A 287 34.95 23.77 19.02
N GLY A 288 34.25 22.68 18.67
CA GLY A 288 33.55 21.84 19.64
C GLY A 288 32.27 22.52 20.13
N SER A 289 31.33 22.80 19.22
CA SER A 289 30.04 23.38 19.59
C SER A 289 28.90 22.89 18.68
N ILE A 290 27.66 22.98 19.18
CA ILE A 290 26.43 22.91 18.39
C ILE A 290 25.82 24.31 18.35
N ALA A 291 25.65 24.88 17.15
CA ALA A 291 24.94 26.14 16.98
C ALA A 291 23.46 25.88 16.66
N VAL A 292 22.59 26.75 17.18
CA VAL A 292 21.14 26.70 17.05
C VAL A 292 20.65 27.94 16.30
N PHE A 293 19.82 27.71 15.30
CA PHE A 293 19.16 28.76 14.54
C PHE A 293 17.65 28.61 14.61
N GLY A 294 16.95 29.72 14.84
CA GLY A 294 15.50 29.80 14.69
C GLY A 294 15.14 29.97 13.22
N ILE A 295 14.08 29.31 12.79
CA ILE A 295 13.59 29.32 11.41
C ILE A 295 12.31 30.14 11.35
N ASP A 296 12.29 31.15 10.49
CA ASP A 296 11.07 31.81 10.07
C ASP A 296 10.29 30.85 9.16
N GLU A 297 9.15 30.36 9.63
CA GLU A 297 8.37 29.34 8.93
C GLU A 297 7.71 29.87 7.65
N GLU A 298 7.53 31.19 7.49
CA GLU A 298 6.90 31.79 6.31
C GLU A 298 7.90 32.00 5.18
N VAL A 299 9.08 32.56 5.50
CA VAL A 299 10.07 32.94 4.48
C VAL A 299 11.32 32.06 4.46
N GLY A 300 11.51 31.20 5.46
CA GLY A 300 12.60 30.22 5.54
C GLY A 300 13.95 30.79 5.99
N ARG A 301 13.97 32.03 6.49
CA ARG A 301 15.18 32.69 6.97
C ARG A 301 15.57 32.20 8.36
N MET A 302 16.87 32.21 8.62
CA MET A 302 17.46 31.76 9.88
C MET A 302 17.90 32.94 10.73
N SER A 303 17.78 32.81 12.04
CA SER A 303 18.34 33.73 13.03
C SER A 303 19.12 32.95 14.08
N PHE A 304 20.34 33.40 14.41
CA PHE A 304 21.15 32.75 15.44
C PHE A 304 20.47 32.86 16.81
N ILE A 305 20.36 31.75 17.54
CA ILE A 305 19.77 31.70 18.89
C ILE A 305 20.86 31.49 19.95
N ASP A 306 21.66 30.45 19.78
CA ASP A 306 22.64 30.02 20.76
C ASP A 306 23.73 29.14 20.15
N ARG A 307 24.82 28.96 20.89
CA ARG A 307 25.88 28.02 20.58
C ARG A 307 26.37 27.35 21.86
N THR A 308 26.09 26.06 21.97
CA THR A 308 26.41 25.25 23.14
C THR A 308 27.74 24.52 22.94
N PRO A 309 28.71 24.65 23.86
CA PRO A 309 29.93 23.84 23.84
C PRO A 309 29.63 22.33 23.89
N THR A 310 30.38 21.54 23.12
CA THR A 310 30.25 20.08 23.06
C THR A 310 31.61 19.40 22.89
N GLU A 311 31.59 18.08 22.73
CA GLU A 311 32.79 17.29 22.45
C GLU A 311 33.49 17.77 21.17
N LYS A 312 34.81 17.57 21.09
CA LYS A 312 35.55 17.92 19.87
C LYS A 312 35.29 16.90 18.77
N ASN A 313 35.32 17.38 17.54
CA ASN A 313 35.12 16.59 16.33
C ASN A 313 33.78 15.85 16.29
N VAL A 314 32.67 16.49 16.70
CA VAL A 314 31.33 15.94 16.50
C VAL A 314 31.07 15.75 15.01
N ARG A 315 31.16 14.51 14.54
CA ARG A 315 30.98 14.16 13.12
C ARG A 315 29.51 13.98 12.77
N SER A 316 28.75 13.43 13.70
CA SER A 316 27.30 13.29 13.61
C SER A 316 26.66 13.60 14.96
N PHE A 317 25.49 14.19 14.91
CA PHE A 317 24.51 14.17 15.98
C PHE A 317 23.19 13.70 15.38
N ASN A 318 22.21 13.41 16.21
CA ASN A 318 20.85 13.12 15.77
C ASN A 318 19.85 13.65 16.80
N LEU A 319 18.63 13.95 16.36
CA LEU A 319 17.54 14.36 17.23
C LEU A 319 16.70 13.14 17.62
N SER A 320 16.21 13.13 18.86
CA SER A 320 15.22 12.14 19.24
C SER A 320 13.95 12.32 18.41
N PRO A 321 13.20 11.23 18.12
CA PRO A 321 11.99 11.31 17.31
C PRO A 321 10.91 12.26 17.86
N ASP A 322 10.85 12.42 19.19
CA ASP A 322 9.95 13.35 19.87
C ASP A 322 10.49 14.79 19.97
N GLY A 323 11.71 15.04 19.47
CA GLY A 323 12.37 16.35 19.50
C GLY A 323 12.84 16.80 20.88
N ARG A 324 12.75 15.96 21.92
CA ARG A 324 13.15 16.38 23.28
C ARG A 324 14.67 16.42 23.48
N PHE A 325 15.41 15.61 22.73
CA PHE A 325 16.83 15.40 22.94
C PHE A 325 17.64 15.52 21.65
N LEU A 326 18.89 16.00 21.79
CA LEU A 326 19.92 15.95 20.76
C LEU A 326 21.09 15.12 21.31
N VAL A 327 21.54 14.11 20.59
CA VAL A 327 22.71 13.31 20.97
C VAL A 327 23.86 13.56 20.02
N ALA A 328 24.94 14.13 20.54
CA ALA A 328 26.16 14.45 19.79
C ALA A 328 27.28 13.44 20.06
N ALA A 329 27.90 12.93 19.00
CA ALA A 329 28.98 11.94 19.09
C ALA A 329 30.36 12.56 18.91
N GLY A 330 31.14 12.65 19.99
CA GLY A 330 32.51 13.15 20.03
C GLY A 330 33.51 12.14 19.47
N GLN A 331 33.77 12.20 18.17
CA GLN A 331 34.68 11.28 17.48
C GLN A 331 36.08 11.23 18.13
N GLY A 332 36.58 12.39 18.58
CA GLY A 332 37.94 12.51 19.13
C GLY A 332 38.07 12.11 20.60
N SER A 333 36.97 12.04 21.34
CA SER A 333 36.98 11.75 22.79
C SER A 333 36.43 10.37 23.15
N GLY A 334 35.75 9.68 22.23
CA GLY A 334 35.08 8.42 22.54
C GLY A 334 33.80 8.60 23.38
N ARG A 335 33.31 9.84 23.50
CA ARG A 335 32.15 10.19 24.33
C ARG A 335 30.98 10.63 23.49
N ILE A 336 29.78 10.36 23.98
CA ILE A 336 28.54 10.93 23.47
C ILE A 336 27.92 11.84 24.55
N VAL A 337 27.25 12.89 24.11
CA VAL A 337 26.56 13.85 24.99
C VAL A 337 25.10 13.96 24.57
N CYS A 338 24.19 13.75 25.52
CA CYS A 338 22.77 14.03 25.36
C CYS A 338 22.48 15.44 25.88
N TYR A 339 21.77 16.21 25.07
CA TYR A 339 21.28 17.53 25.38
C TYR A 339 19.76 17.50 25.40
N LYS A 340 19.16 18.16 26.39
CA LYS A 340 17.74 18.49 26.36
C LYS A 340 17.55 19.75 25.50
N ILE A 341 16.53 19.73 24.66
CA ILE A 341 16.15 20.86 23.81
C ILE A 341 15.05 21.66 24.51
N ALA A 342 15.33 22.93 24.78
CA ALA A 342 14.36 23.84 25.37
C ALA A 342 13.33 24.31 24.33
N ALA A 343 12.22 24.89 24.78
CA ALA A 343 11.14 25.37 23.92
C ALA A 343 11.58 26.48 22.93
N ASP A 344 12.66 27.19 23.26
CA ASP A 344 13.31 28.21 22.41
C ASP A 344 14.47 27.64 21.58
N GLY A 345 14.67 26.32 21.58
CA GLY A 345 15.71 25.62 20.85
C GLY A 345 17.06 25.52 21.56
N ARG A 346 17.26 26.18 22.71
CA ARG A 346 18.54 26.11 23.43
C ARG A 346 18.85 24.72 23.96
N LEU A 347 20.13 24.37 24.01
CA LEU A 347 20.60 23.06 24.44
C LEU A 347 21.24 23.14 25.83
N SER A 348 20.80 22.25 26.73
CA SER A 348 21.44 22.01 28.03
C SER A 348 21.91 20.56 28.11
N ASP A 349 23.18 20.31 28.43
CA ASP A 349 23.67 18.94 28.58
C ASP A 349 23.03 18.27 29.80
N VAL A 350 22.57 17.04 29.61
CA VAL A 350 21.87 16.26 30.64
C VAL A 350 22.56 14.93 30.94
N SER A 351 23.30 14.37 29.97
CA SER A 351 24.04 13.13 30.18
C SER A 351 25.26 13.04 29.28
N LYS A 352 26.31 12.40 29.78
CA LYS A 352 27.53 12.08 29.04
C LYS A 352 27.86 10.63 29.28
N LEU A 353 28.18 9.91 28.21
CA LEU A 353 28.56 8.50 28.29
C LEU A 353 29.86 8.28 27.53
N ASP A 354 30.83 7.67 28.19
CA ASP A 354 32.03 7.15 27.55
C ASP A 354 31.69 5.80 26.93
N VAL A 355 31.64 5.78 25.61
CA VAL A 355 31.37 4.58 24.81
C VAL A 355 32.67 3.99 24.24
N GLY A 356 33.81 4.61 24.56
CA GLY A 356 35.10 4.30 24.00
C GLY A 356 35.15 4.51 22.48
N GLY A 357 36.32 4.22 21.93
CA GLY A 357 36.48 4.05 20.50
C GLY A 357 36.34 5.29 19.63
N THR A 358 35.76 5.14 18.44
CA THR A 358 35.57 6.23 17.46
C THR A 358 34.09 6.35 17.05
N PRO A 359 33.26 7.02 17.88
CA PRO A 359 31.88 7.36 17.54
C PRO A 359 31.81 8.08 16.20
N TRP A 360 31.04 7.52 15.26
CA TRP A 360 31.01 8.01 13.88
C TRP A 360 29.64 8.51 13.44
N TRP A 361 28.57 7.76 13.73
CA TRP A 361 27.21 8.07 13.33
C TRP A 361 26.23 7.72 14.45
N VAL A 362 25.29 8.63 14.69
CA VAL A 362 24.20 8.47 15.65
C VAL A 362 22.92 8.30 14.85
N GLN A 363 22.17 7.23 15.12
CA GLN A 363 20.89 6.99 14.48
C GLN A 363 19.87 6.56 15.53
N PHE A 364 18.86 7.40 15.77
CA PHE A 364 17.73 6.98 16.60
C PHE A 364 16.93 5.92 15.89
N TYR A 365 16.36 5.00 16.68
CA TYR A 365 15.24 4.20 16.21
C TYR A 365 14.12 5.15 15.79
N PRO A 366 13.36 4.83 14.75
CA PRO A 366 12.14 5.56 14.48
C PRO A 366 11.26 5.51 15.74
N GLY A 367 10.74 6.66 16.16
CA GLY A 367 10.02 6.74 17.43
C GLY A 367 8.77 5.87 17.44
N VAL A 368 8.70 4.96 18.42
CA VAL A 368 7.45 4.38 18.93
C VAL A 368 7.03 5.28 20.09
N ALA A 369 5.91 5.99 20.00
CA ALA A 369 5.48 6.91 21.05
C ALA A 369 4.96 6.13 22.28
N MET A 370 5.84 5.83 23.23
CA MET A 370 5.47 5.35 24.55
C MET A 370 5.00 6.54 25.40
N ALA A 371 3.81 6.42 26.00
CA ALA A 371 3.19 7.44 26.83
C ALA A 371 3.07 6.92 28.28
N ARG A 372 3.81 7.52 29.23
CA ARG A 372 3.43 7.48 30.65
C ARG A 372 2.79 8.78 31.12
N SER A 373 1.78 8.58 31.96
CA SER A 373 0.88 9.56 32.55
C SER A 373 1.49 10.34 33.71
N ALA A 374 1.34 11.66 33.72
CA ALA A 374 1.12 12.47 34.92
C ALA A 374 0.65 13.90 34.59
N GLY A 375 -0.61 14.20 34.90
CA GLY A 375 -1.10 15.44 35.52
C GLY A 375 -0.80 16.84 34.92
N VAL A 376 -1.87 17.45 34.40
CA VAL A 376 -2.23 18.89 34.48
C VAL A 376 -1.70 19.87 33.40
N ALA A 377 -2.62 20.14 32.46
CA ALA A 377 -2.97 21.41 31.80
C ALA A 377 -1.95 22.23 30.96
N SER A 378 -2.25 22.24 29.66
CA SER A 378 -2.20 23.34 28.68
C SER A 378 -1.06 23.36 27.63
N ALA A 379 -1.46 23.78 26.42
CA ALA A 379 -0.74 23.89 25.14
C ALA A 379 -0.56 22.59 24.33
N ARG A 380 -1.45 22.42 23.34
CA ARG A 380 -1.65 21.25 22.47
C ARG A 380 -0.48 21.01 21.52
N SER A 381 0.30 19.95 21.77
CA SER A 381 1.25 19.34 20.83
C SER A 381 0.57 18.19 20.06
N VAL A 382 0.71 18.23 18.73
CA VAL A 382 0.23 17.25 17.76
C VAL A 382 1.00 15.94 17.96
N ALA A 383 0.38 14.94 18.58
CA ALA A 383 0.92 13.60 18.67
C ALA A 383 0.96 12.89 17.31
N SER A 384 1.93 12.00 17.24
CA SER A 384 2.22 11.13 16.12
C SER A 384 1.26 9.95 16.12
N VAL A 385 0.74 9.61 14.94
CA VAL A 385 0.14 8.30 14.64
C VAL A 385 1.14 7.20 14.97
N ASP A 386 0.68 6.16 15.66
CA ASP A 386 1.41 4.91 15.86
C ASP A 386 1.85 4.32 14.50
N ARG A 387 3.17 4.20 14.30
CA ARG A 387 3.83 3.87 13.01
C ARG A 387 3.65 2.40 12.57
N SER A 388 2.73 1.69 13.20
CA SER A 388 2.28 0.37 12.78
C SER A 388 1.09 0.45 11.82
N LEU A 389 0.40 1.59 11.77
CA LEU A 389 -0.86 1.78 11.04
C LEU A 389 -0.61 2.29 9.61
N THR A 390 -1.11 1.53 8.63
CA THR A 390 -0.93 1.73 7.19
C THR A 390 -2.24 1.52 6.42
N LEU A 391 -2.18 1.68 5.10
CA LEU A 391 -3.26 1.37 4.16
C LEU A 391 -2.81 0.21 3.25
N GLY A 392 -2.57 -0.96 3.84
CA GLY A 392 -1.95 -2.11 3.18
C GLY A 392 -2.77 -2.73 2.04
N GLN A 393 -4.04 -2.35 1.90
CA GLN A 393 -4.90 -2.67 0.75
C GLN A 393 -5.31 -1.41 -0.04
N GLY A 394 -4.63 -0.29 0.22
CA GLY A 394 -4.81 0.97 -0.48
C GLY A 394 -6.09 1.72 -0.13
N VAL A 395 -6.47 2.59 -1.07
CA VAL A 395 -7.69 3.38 -1.03
C VAL A 395 -8.41 3.15 -2.36
N MET A 396 -9.71 2.88 -2.29
CA MET A 396 -10.52 2.54 -3.46
C MET A 396 -11.74 3.46 -3.55
N SER A 397 -12.16 3.74 -4.78
CA SER A 397 -13.48 4.30 -5.08
C SER A 397 -14.36 3.27 -5.77
N GLY A 398 -15.67 3.32 -5.51
CA GLY A 398 -16.65 2.41 -6.10
C GLY A 398 -18.01 3.05 -6.24
N GLU A 399 -18.89 2.41 -7.00
CA GLU A 399 -20.27 2.86 -7.25
C GLU A 399 -20.36 4.35 -7.62
N VAL A 400 -19.46 4.80 -8.49
CA VAL A 400 -19.50 6.18 -8.98
C VAL A 400 -20.81 6.39 -9.75
N SER A 401 -21.48 7.50 -9.50
CA SER A 401 -22.59 7.97 -10.33
C SER A 401 -22.22 9.31 -10.96
N ASP A 402 -23.18 9.94 -11.61
CA ASP A 402 -23.08 11.33 -12.03
C ASP A 402 -22.90 12.31 -10.85
N THR A 403 -23.29 11.94 -9.64
CA THR A 403 -23.42 12.86 -8.51
C THR A 403 -22.93 12.29 -7.18
N SER A 404 -22.39 11.07 -7.17
CA SER A 404 -21.95 10.40 -5.95
C SER A 404 -20.82 9.40 -6.19
N VAL A 405 -20.16 8.99 -5.10
CA VAL A 405 -19.15 7.92 -5.09
C VAL A 405 -19.09 7.30 -3.69
N LEU A 406 -18.75 6.01 -3.61
CA LEU A 406 -18.30 5.37 -2.38
C LEU A 406 -16.76 5.40 -2.31
N LEU A 407 -16.21 5.90 -1.21
CA LEU A 407 -14.78 5.84 -0.93
C LEU A 407 -14.54 4.84 0.20
N GLN A 408 -13.48 4.06 0.08
CA GLN A 408 -13.13 3.01 1.04
C GLN A 408 -11.63 2.93 1.29
N THR A 409 -11.26 2.62 2.52
CA THR A 409 -9.93 2.13 2.88
C THR A 409 -10.04 1.15 4.04
N ARG A 410 -8.97 0.40 4.30
CA ARG A 410 -8.83 -0.48 5.47
C ARG A 410 -7.57 -0.11 6.22
N LEU A 411 -7.68 0.03 7.54
CA LEU A 411 -6.50 0.30 8.37
C LEU A 411 -5.81 -1.01 8.73
N THR A 412 -4.54 -1.11 8.37
CA THR A 412 -3.76 -2.35 8.50
C THR A 412 -2.47 -2.15 9.27
N LEU A 413 -1.98 -3.24 9.84
CA LEU A 413 -0.69 -3.35 10.49
C LEU A 413 0.37 -3.70 9.43
N GLY A 414 0.91 -2.68 8.76
CA GLY A 414 1.78 -2.87 7.60
C GLY A 414 1.05 -3.39 6.35
N ASN A 415 1.85 -3.78 5.35
CA ASN A 415 1.39 -4.14 4.00
C ASN A 415 1.74 -5.59 3.61
N GLU A 416 2.37 -6.34 4.51
CA GLU A 416 2.85 -7.70 4.25
C GLU A 416 1.91 -8.74 4.86
N LEU A 417 1.97 -9.94 4.29
CA LEU A 417 1.32 -11.10 4.87
C LEU A 417 2.09 -11.55 6.11
N ASP A 418 1.36 -11.86 7.18
CA ASP A 418 1.91 -12.51 8.36
C ASP A 418 2.09 -14.02 8.11
N HIS A 419 2.59 -14.72 9.14
CA HIS A 419 2.80 -16.17 9.09
C HIS A 419 1.52 -17.01 8.93
N HIS A 420 0.33 -16.40 9.04
CA HIS A 420 -0.97 -17.02 8.78
C HIS A 420 -1.52 -16.70 7.39
N GLY A 421 -0.75 -15.97 6.56
CA GLY A 421 -1.20 -15.51 5.25
C GLY A 421 -2.24 -14.39 5.35
N ASP A 422 -2.18 -13.56 6.40
CA ASP A 422 -3.11 -12.47 6.63
C ASP A 422 -2.42 -11.09 6.55
N VAL A 423 -3.16 -10.03 6.19
CA VAL A 423 -2.73 -8.64 6.43
C VAL A 423 -3.49 -8.13 7.66
N PRO A 424 -2.87 -8.14 8.87
CA PRO A 424 -3.60 -7.86 10.09
C PRO A 424 -4.21 -6.45 10.07
N GLY A 425 -5.46 -6.34 10.48
CA GLY A 425 -6.11 -5.03 10.63
C GLY A 425 -5.74 -4.37 11.97
N VAL A 426 -5.85 -3.05 12.05
CA VAL A 426 -5.56 -2.30 13.27
C VAL A 426 -6.60 -1.23 13.54
N GLN A 427 -6.95 -1.05 14.82
CA GLN A 427 -7.89 0.01 15.22
C GLN A 427 -7.29 1.39 14.98
N GLY A 428 -8.16 2.33 14.60
CA GLY A 428 -7.79 3.71 14.41
C GLY A 428 -8.99 4.52 13.95
N VAL A 429 -8.72 5.65 13.32
CA VAL A 429 -9.71 6.47 12.64
C VAL A 429 -9.27 6.77 11.22
N ALA A 430 -10.23 6.93 10.33
CA ALA A 430 -10.00 7.49 9.01
C ALA A 430 -11.16 8.38 8.59
N CYS A 431 -10.86 9.33 7.71
CA CYS A 431 -11.85 10.09 6.95
C CYS A 431 -11.31 10.29 5.53
N PHE A 432 -12.12 10.86 4.66
CA PHE A 432 -11.70 11.20 3.30
C PHE A 432 -11.70 12.71 3.09
N GLU A 433 -10.66 13.20 2.44
CA GLU A 433 -10.57 14.54 1.89
C GLU A 433 -10.67 14.43 0.36
N TRP A 434 -11.44 15.31 -0.28
CA TRP A 434 -11.59 15.35 -1.74
C TRP A 434 -11.61 16.78 -2.26
N SER A 435 -11.29 16.97 -3.53
CA SER A 435 -11.12 18.28 -4.18
C SER A 435 -11.29 18.15 -5.69
N THR A 436 -11.65 19.23 -6.39
CA THR A 436 -11.61 19.25 -7.86
C THR A 436 -10.19 19.49 -8.41
N ARG A 437 -9.24 19.78 -7.52
CA ARG A 437 -7.86 20.12 -7.82
C ARG A 437 -6.89 19.16 -7.16
N GLU A 438 -5.88 18.73 -7.90
CA GLU A 438 -4.87 17.80 -7.38
C GLU A 438 -4.05 18.36 -6.21
N ASP A 439 -3.97 19.69 -6.10
CA ASP A 439 -3.30 20.38 -5.00
C ASP A 439 -4.17 20.51 -3.73
N PHE A 440 -5.42 20.01 -3.76
CA PHE A 440 -6.40 20.09 -2.68
C PHE A 440 -6.72 21.53 -2.23
N ALA A 441 -6.58 22.53 -3.11
CA ALA A 441 -6.82 23.93 -2.74
C ALA A 441 -8.30 24.26 -2.44
N ASP A 442 -9.25 23.49 -2.98
CA ASP A 442 -10.70 23.60 -2.74
C ASP A 442 -11.24 22.35 -2.02
N SER A 443 -10.46 21.79 -1.10
CA SER A 443 -10.82 20.51 -0.48
C SER A 443 -12.00 20.60 0.48
N GLU A 444 -12.79 19.53 0.46
CA GLU A 444 -13.80 19.20 1.45
C GLU A 444 -13.41 17.89 2.15
N ARG A 445 -14.01 17.63 3.32
CA ARG A 445 -13.62 16.51 4.17
C ARG A 445 -14.82 15.89 4.88
N THR A 446 -14.83 14.57 5.00
CA THR A 446 -15.83 13.85 5.79
C THR A 446 -15.47 13.85 7.27
N ASP A 447 -16.44 13.54 8.11
CA ASP A 447 -16.17 13.23 9.51
C ASP A 447 -15.25 12.00 9.63
N PHE A 448 -14.49 11.96 10.74
CA PHE A 448 -13.72 10.79 11.11
C PHE A 448 -14.62 9.65 11.55
N GLN A 449 -14.33 8.46 11.03
CA GLN A 449 -14.95 7.21 11.42
C GLN A 449 -13.92 6.32 12.10
N GLN A 450 -14.37 5.46 13.01
CA GLN A 450 -13.52 4.46 13.64
C GLN A 450 -13.37 3.23 12.74
N ALA A 451 -12.13 2.76 12.58
CA ALA A 451 -11.82 1.47 12.01
C ALA A 451 -11.92 0.40 13.11
N LEU A 452 -12.92 -0.48 13.02
CA LEU A 452 -13.26 -1.43 14.08
C LEU A 452 -13.18 -2.89 13.59
N PRO A 453 -12.75 -3.86 14.44
CA PRO A 453 -12.63 -5.27 14.06
C PRO A 453 -13.92 -5.90 13.53
N GLN A 454 -15.08 -5.41 14.01
CA GLN A 454 -16.40 -5.90 13.62
C GLN A 454 -16.69 -5.69 12.13
N ARG A 455 -15.99 -4.73 11.50
CA ARG A 455 -16.07 -4.43 10.06
C ARG A 455 -14.71 -4.55 9.40
N ASP A 456 -13.88 -5.43 9.95
CA ASP A 456 -12.55 -5.69 9.43
C ASP A 456 -11.70 -4.42 9.24
N PHE A 457 -11.88 -3.43 10.13
CA PHE A 457 -11.15 -2.16 10.11
C PHE A 457 -11.35 -1.35 8.82
N ILE A 458 -12.39 -1.66 8.04
CA ILE A 458 -12.77 -0.93 6.83
C ILE A 458 -13.53 0.34 7.23
N VAL A 459 -13.09 1.46 6.66
CA VAL A 459 -13.78 2.75 6.72
C VAL A 459 -14.31 3.07 5.33
N ARG A 460 -15.62 3.35 5.24
CA ARG A 460 -16.32 3.63 3.98
C ARG A 460 -17.20 4.85 4.13
N THR A 461 -17.27 5.70 3.12
CA THR A 461 -18.18 6.85 3.10
C THR A 461 -18.79 7.04 1.72
N LYS A 462 -20.01 7.60 1.68
CA LYS A 462 -20.63 8.03 0.43
C LYS A 462 -20.52 9.54 0.31
N LEU A 463 -19.85 10.01 -0.74
CA LEU A 463 -19.93 11.40 -1.16
C LEU A 463 -21.13 11.59 -2.08
N SER A 464 -21.80 12.72 -2.00
CA SER A 464 -23.00 13.04 -2.78
C SER A 464 -22.99 14.50 -3.18
N LYS A 465 -23.89 14.89 -4.10
CA LYS A 465 -23.98 16.25 -4.67
C LYS A 465 -22.69 16.67 -5.40
N LEU A 466 -21.98 15.69 -5.95
CA LEU A 466 -20.85 15.95 -6.83
C LEU A 466 -21.36 16.47 -8.18
N THR A 467 -20.50 17.17 -8.90
CA THR A 467 -20.81 17.66 -10.24
C THR A 467 -20.65 16.52 -11.24
N PRO A 468 -21.61 16.29 -12.16
CA PRO A 468 -21.47 15.33 -13.24
C PRO A 468 -20.24 15.57 -14.12
N ASP A 469 -19.73 14.50 -14.72
CA ASP A 469 -18.58 14.50 -15.62
C ASP A 469 -17.36 15.31 -15.12
N THR A 470 -17.05 15.20 -13.84
CA THR A 470 -16.01 15.99 -13.18
C THR A 470 -14.97 15.07 -12.56
N LYS A 471 -13.69 15.35 -12.82
CA LYS A 471 -12.59 14.65 -12.16
C LYS A 471 -12.39 15.21 -10.76
N TYR A 472 -12.34 14.34 -9.78
CA TYR A 472 -12.04 14.63 -8.39
C TYR A 472 -10.76 13.93 -7.98
N PHE A 473 -10.01 14.59 -7.10
CA PHE A 473 -8.88 14.01 -6.39
C PHE A 473 -9.31 13.77 -4.95
N PHE A 474 -8.87 12.65 -4.37
CA PHE A 474 -9.23 12.31 -3.00
C PHE A 474 -8.08 11.57 -2.31
N ARG A 475 -8.09 11.56 -0.97
CA ARG A 475 -7.16 10.77 -0.17
C ARG A 475 -7.78 10.42 1.17
N ALA A 476 -7.36 9.29 1.73
CA ALA A 476 -7.66 8.97 3.11
C ALA A 476 -6.76 9.80 4.05
N ILE A 477 -7.35 10.35 5.11
CA ILE A 477 -6.61 10.90 6.25
C ILE A 477 -6.87 9.97 7.41
N TYR A 478 -5.83 9.36 7.94
CA TYR A 478 -5.98 8.20 8.81
C TYR A 478 -4.98 8.23 9.97
N GLY A 479 -5.28 7.57 11.08
CA GLY A 479 -4.36 7.47 12.19
C GLY A 479 -4.99 6.90 13.45
N VAL A 480 -4.31 7.01 14.59
CA VAL A 480 -4.82 6.45 15.85
C VAL A 480 -5.97 7.27 16.45
N SER A 481 -6.08 8.55 16.10
CA SER A 481 -7.15 9.44 16.54
C SER A 481 -7.34 10.61 15.58
N PRO A 482 -8.46 11.36 15.64
CA PRO A 482 -8.71 12.49 14.74
C PRO A 482 -7.65 13.61 14.81
N THR A 483 -6.89 13.68 15.90
CA THR A 483 -5.84 14.68 16.12
C THR A 483 -4.47 14.20 15.65
N PHE A 484 -4.28 12.90 15.48
CA PHE A 484 -3.01 12.27 15.15
C PHE A 484 -3.24 11.44 13.91
N THR A 485 -2.88 12.01 12.75
CA THR A 485 -3.14 11.42 11.44
C THR A 485 -2.00 11.58 10.46
N ALA A 486 -1.93 10.67 9.49
CA ALA A 486 -1.14 10.73 8.28
C ALA A 486 -2.04 10.94 7.06
N LEU A 487 -1.44 11.34 5.95
CA LEU A 487 -2.10 11.47 4.65
C LEU A 487 -1.81 10.22 3.82
N GLY A 488 -2.85 9.61 3.28
CA GLY A 488 -2.73 8.56 2.27
C GLY A 488 -2.31 9.12 0.90
N PRO A 489 -2.12 8.22 -0.10
CA PRO A 489 -1.80 8.62 -1.46
C PRO A 489 -2.91 9.48 -2.06
N THR A 490 -2.55 10.32 -3.03
CA THR A 490 -3.53 11.06 -3.83
C THR A 490 -4.11 10.13 -4.88
N CYS A 491 -5.41 9.89 -4.75
CA CYS A 491 -6.23 9.06 -5.61
C CYS A 491 -7.13 9.96 -6.49
N SER A 492 -7.76 9.40 -7.52
CA SER A 492 -8.73 10.13 -8.32
C SER A 492 -9.89 9.28 -8.80
N PHE A 493 -11.01 9.94 -9.12
CA PHE A 493 -12.12 9.35 -9.84
C PHE A 493 -12.76 10.43 -10.72
N ARG A 494 -13.59 10.02 -11.68
CA ARG A 494 -14.42 10.93 -12.46
C ARG A 494 -15.88 10.52 -12.31
N THR A 495 -16.74 11.46 -11.91
CA THR A 495 -18.19 11.22 -11.91
C THR A 495 -18.67 10.94 -13.33
N LEU A 496 -19.68 10.08 -13.46
CA LEU A 496 -20.19 9.71 -14.78
C LEU A 496 -20.89 10.90 -15.47
N PRO A 497 -20.94 10.92 -16.81
CA PRO A 497 -21.75 11.92 -17.54
C PRO A 497 -23.23 11.92 -17.15
N GLY A 498 -23.80 10.75 -16.82
CA GLY A 498 -25.20 10.62 -16.46
C GLY A 498 -26.15 10.80 -17.65
N ALA A 499 -27.46 10.83 -17.39
CA ALA A 499 -28.49 10.80 -18.43
C ALA A 499 -28.44 11.96 -19.44
N ASN A 500 -27.83 13.09 -19.06
CA ASN A 500 -27.75 14.30 -19.88
C ASN A 500 -26.37 14.51 -20.56
N GLY A 501 -25.41 13.60 -20.35
CA GLY A 501 -24.06 13.72 -20.89
C GLY A 501 -23.85 12.86 -22.14
N HIS A 502 -23.18 13.41 -23.16
CA HIS A 502 -23.15 12.84 -24.52
C HIS A 502 -21.74 12.45 -25.02
N ARG A 503 -20.86 11.95 -24.15
CA ARG A 503 -19.51 11.53 -24.55
C ARG A 503 -19.30 10.03 -24.42
N ASP A 504 -18.36 9.52 -25.21
CA ASP A 504 -17.88 8.17 -25.08
C ASP A 504 -17.26 7.95 -23.69
N VAL A 505 -17.51 6.76 -23.15
CA VAL A 505 -16.96 6.28 -21.88
C VAL A 505 -16.20 4.99 -22.13
N THR A 506 -14.98 4.92 -21.59
CA THR A 506 -14.13 3.72 -21.68
C THR A 506 -14.13 3.00 -20.35
N PHE A 507 -14.43 1.70 -20.34
CA PHE A 507 -14.35 0.89 -19.12
C PHE A 507 -13.87 -0.53 -19.42
N ILE A 508 -13.46 -1.23 -18.37
CA ILE A 508 -12.93 -2.59 -18.47
C ILE A 508 -13.79 -3.57 -17.67
N VAL A 509 -13.93 -4.79 -18.18
CA VAL A 509 -14.60 -5.90 -17.50
C VAL A 509 -13.62 -7.06 -17.34
N GLY A 510 -13.51 -7.60 -16.12
CA GLY A 510 -12.64 -8.75 -15.80
C GLY A 510 -13.26 -9.66 -14.72
N SER A 511 -12.73 -10.88 -14.59
CA SER A 511 -13.28 -11.92 -13.70
C SER A 511 -12.22 -12.96 -13.33
N CYS A 512 -12.56 -13.85 -12.39
CA CYS A 512 -11.87 -15.12 -12.15
C CYS A 512 -10.37 -14.96 -11.82
N MET A 513 -10.11 -14.11 -10.82
CA MET A 513 -8.78 -13.75 -10.33
C MET A 513 -8.25 -14.82 -9.36
N ASN A 514 -7.95 -16.01 -9.87
CA ASN A 514 -7.61 -17.13 -9.01
C ASN A 514 -6.20 -17.01 -8.42
N TYR A 515 -6.11 -16.48 -7.19
CA TYR A 515 -4.88 -16.31 -6.44
C TYR A 515 -4.03 -17.59 -6.38
N ILE A 516 -4.64 -18.72 -6.02
CA ILE A 516 -3.89 -19.96 -5.81
C ILE A 516 -3.31 -20.48 -7.12
N LYS A 517 -4.06 -20.40 -8.22
CA LYS A 517 -3.53 -20.82 -9.52
C LYS A 517 -2.44 -19.89 -10.03
N PHE A 518 -2.58 -18.59 -9.81
CA PHE A 518 -1.56 -17.61 -10.13
C PHE A 518 -0.26 -17.84 -9.34
N MET A 519 -0.36 -18.13 -8.04
CA MET A 519 0.81 -18.32 -7.18
C MET A 519 1.47 -19.70 -7.37
N HIS A 520 0.69 -20.75 -7.56
CA HIS A 520 1.14 -22.14 -7.45
C HIS A 520 0.99 -22.97 -8.72
N GLY A 521 0.39 -22.42 -9.78
CA GLY A 521 0.21 -23.08 -11.07
C GLY A 521 -1.17 -23.72 -11.26
N LYS A 522 -1.28 -24.65 -12.22
CA LYS A 522 -2.60 -25.14 -12.66
C LYS A 522 -3.20 -26.16 -11.69
N ALA A 523 -4.52 -26.09 -11.55
CA ALA A 523 -5.33 -27.12 -10.90
C ALA A 523 -6.68 -27.29 -11.61
N GLY A 524 -7.29 -28.46 -11.48
CA GLY A 524 -8.59 -28.76 -12.09
C GLY A 524 -8.55 -28.74 -13.62
N LYS A 525 -9.50 -28.04 -14.23
CA LYS A 525 -9.65 -27.94 -15.70
C LYS A 525 -8.85 -26.80 -16.36
N ALA A 526 -8.01 -26.10 -15.61
CA ALA A 526 -7.20 -25.03 -16.17
C ALA A 526 -6.17 -25.62 -17.14
N SER A 527 -6.07 -25.05 -18.35
CA SER A 527 -5.16 -25.53 -19.38
C SER A 527 -4.23 -24.45 -19.96
N GLY A 528 -4.43 -23.17 -19.63
CA GLY A 528 -3.56 -22.07 -20.07
C GLY A 528 -2.15 -22.11 -19.52
N PRO A 529 -1.19 -21.45 -20.17
CA PRO A 529 0.23 -21.57 -19.85
C PRO A 529 0.56 -21.09 -18.43
N LEU A 530 1.73 -21.49 -17.90
CA LEU A 530 2.27 -20.95 -16.65
C LEU A 530 3.19 -19.80 -17.00
N THR A 531 2.71 -18.57 -16.88
CA THR A 531 3.42 -17.36 -17.35
C THR A 531 3.79 -16.42 -16.21
N ALA A 532 3.15 -16.54 -15.04
CA ALA A 532 3.45 -15.75 -13.85
C ALA A 532 4.89 -15.99 -13.36
N THR A 533 5.71 -14.93 -13.45
CA THR A 533 7.07 -14.92 -12.91
C THR A 533 7.07 -14.73 -11.38
N ASP A 534 8.20 -14.95 -10.72
CA ASP A 534 8.34 -14.66 -9.28
C ASP A 534 8.08 -13.17 -8.97
N GLU A 535 8.44 -12.28 -9.89
CA GLU A 535 8.14 -10.86 -9.76
C GLU A 535 6.64 -10.57 -9.91
N ASP A 536 5.94 -11.27 -10.81
CA ASP A 536 4.48 -11.16 -10.93
C ASP A 536 3.79 -11.68 -9.66
N LYS A 537 4.26 -12.78 -9.09
CA LYS A 537 3.74 -13.31 -7.81
C LYS A 537 3.97 -12.36 -6.63
N ARG A 538 4.97 -11.49 -6.72
CA ARG A 538 5.23 -10.43 -5.73
C ARG A 538 4.34 -9.21 -5.97
N LEU A 539 4.17 -8.80 -7.23
CA LEU A 539 3.48 -7.57 -7.62
C LEU A 539 1.96 -7.72 -7.80
N GLY A 540 1.48 -8.94 -8.03
CA GLY A 540 0.10 -9.26 -8.42
C GLY A 540 -0.06 -9.43 -9.93
N PHE A 541 -1.30 -9.60 -10.37
CA PHE A 541 -1.63 -9.98 -11.75
C PHE A 541 -1.14 -8.94 -12.78
N PRO A 542 -0.37 -9.33 -13.82
CA PRO A 542 0.09 -8.44 -14.89
C PRO A 542 -1.03 -7.66 -15.57
N ALA A 543 -2.20 -8.28 -15.71
CA ALA A 543 -3.39 -7.68 -16.30
C ALA A 543 -3.76 -6.33 -15.70
N PHE A 544 -3.56 -6.09 -14.40
CA PHE A 544 -3.85 -4.77 -13.80
C PHE A 544 -2.94 -3.66 -14.34
N THR A 545 -1.68 -3.98 -14.65
CA THR A 545 -0.78 -3.02 -15.32
C THR A 545 -1.26 -2.75 -16.76
N ALA A 546 -1.63 -3.82 -17.48
CA ALA A 546 -2.14 -3.71 -18.85
C ALA A 546 -3.44 -2.89 -18.91
N MET A 547 -4.38 -3.18 -18.02
CA MET A 547 -5.64 -2.44 -17.85
C MET A 547 -5.38 -0.97 -17.50
N LYS A 548 -4.45 -0.68 -16.58
CA LYS A 548 -4.10 0.71 -16.22
C LYS A 548 -3.60 1.53 -17.42
N ASN A 549 -2.77 0.91 -18.27
CA ASN A 549 -2.24 1.57 -19.47
C ASN A 549 -3.31 1.96 -20.49
N LEU A 550 -4.49 1.33 -20.42
CA LEU A 550 -5.65 1.67 -21.26
C LEU A 550 -6.49 2.83 -20.68
N GLN A 551 -6.15 3.32 -19.49
CA GLN A 551 -6.80 4.46 -18.83
C GLN A 551 -8.33 4.37 -18.76
N PRO A 552 -8.90 3.26 -18.23
CA PRO A 552 -10.34 3.12 -18.07
C PRO A 552 -10.90 4.17 -17.10
N GLU A 553 -12.14 4.58 -17.32
CA GLU A 553 -12.87 5.43 -16.36
C GLU A 553 -13.42 4.64 -15.18
N PHE A 554 -13.61 3.34 -15.35
CA PHE A 554 -13.94 2.41 -14.27
C PHE A 554 -13.68 0.95 -14.68
N PHE A 555 -13.65 0.08 -13.67
CA PHE A 555 -13.52 -1.36 -13.79
C PHE A 555 -14.78 -2.07 -13.28
N VAL A 556 -15.20 -3.13 -13.96
CA VAL A 556 -16.29 -4.01 -13.54
C VAL A 556 -15.75 -5.41 -13.29
N GLY A 557 -15.83 -5.89 -12.05
CA GLY A 557 -15.51 -7.27 -11.68
C GLY A 557 -16.77 -8.14 -11.68
N THR A 558 -16.80 -9.21 -12.48
CA THR A 558 -17.98 -10.06 -12.68
C THR A 558 -17.97 -11.35 -11.86
N GLY A 559 -17.38 -11.33 -10.66
CA GLY A 559 -17.32 -12.47 -9.77
C GLY A 559 -16.03 -13.28 -9.87
N ASP A 560 -15.88 -14.25 -8.98
CA ASP A 560 -14.63 -14.95 -8.72
C ASP A 560 -13.46 -14.00 -8.46
N ILE A 561 -13.73 -12.97 -7.66
CA ILE A 561 -12.73 -11.95 -7.29
C ILE A 561 -11.70 -12.54 -6.33
N VAL A 562 -12.16 -13.44 -5.45
CA VAL A 562 -11.36 -14.29 -4.57
C VAL A 562 -11.90 -15.71 -4.63
N TYR A 563 -11.10 -16.67 -4.15
CA TYR A 563 -11.47 -18.09 -4.12
C TYR A 563 -11.36 -18.64 -2.69
N TYR A 564 -12.50 -18.96 -2.08
CA TYR A 564 -12.55 -19.60 -0.75
C TYR A 564 -12.26 -21.11 -0.79
N ASP A 565 -12.43 -21.74 -1.95
CA ASP A 565 -12.18 -23.15 -2.16
C ASP A 565 -11.31 -23.44 -3.39
N ASN A 566 -10.38 -24.38 -3.22
CA ASN A 566 -9.55 -24.99 -4.24
C ASN A 566 -8.86 -26.24 -3.64
N PRO A 567 -8.14 -27.04 -4.42
CA PRO A 567 -7.50 -28.26 -3.90
C PRO A 567 -6.50 -28.04 -2.74
N TYR A 568 -6.04 -26.81 -2.50
CA TYR A 568 -5.07 -26.46 -1.45
C TYR A 568 -5.68 -25.71 -0.27
N ARG A 569 -6.92 -25.21 -0.38
CA ARG A 569 -7.57 -24.37 0.62
C ARG A 569 -9.08 -24.55 0.57
N VAL A 570 -9.69 -24.69 1.74
CA VAL A 570 -11.15 -24.60 1.93
C VAL A 570 -11.37 -23.70 3.14
N CYS A 571 -12.03 -22.57 2.93
CA CYS A 571 -12.35 -21.61 3.99
C CYS A 571 -13.78 -21.81 4.47
N GLU A 572 -14.00 -21.81 5.78
CA GLU A 572 -15.32 -22.05 6.39
C GLU A 572 -15.78 -20.89 7.28
N THR A 573 -14.82 -20.17 7.87
CA THR A 573 -15.07 -19.10 8.85
C THR A 573 -14.95 -17.71 8.25
N GLN A 574 -15.57 -16.71 8.90
CA GLN A 574 -15.51 -15.31 8.46
C GLN A 574 -14.06 -14.82 8.37
N GLU A 575 -13.21 -15.20 9.32
CA GLU A 575 -11.81 -14.83 9.38
C GLU A 575 -11.00 -15.45 8.23
N GLU A 576 -11.25 -16.70 7.84
CA GLU A 576 -10.59 -17.33 6.70
C GLU A 576 -11.03 -16.72 5.38
N LEU A 577 -12.32 -16.39 5.25
CA LEU A 577 -12.85 -15.68 4.08
C LEU A 577 -12.17 -14.32 3.94
N ARG A 578 -12.06 -13.52 5.01
CA ARG A 578 -11.34 -12.22 5.04
C ARG A 578 -9.90 -12.34 4.55
N ARG A 579 -9.14 -13.35 4.99
CA ARG A 579 -7.75 -13.56 4.54
C ARG A 579 -7.63 -13.68 3.02
N CYS A 580 -8.59 -14.31 2.35
CA CYS A 580 -8.59 -14.41 0.89
C CYS A 580 -8.69 -13.01 0.23
N TRP A 581 -9.48 -12.10 0.81
CA TRP A 581 -9.55 -10.71 0.36
C TRP A 581 -8.27 -9.93 0.66
N HIS A 582 -7.67 -10.15 1.83
CA HIS A 582 -6.44 -9.47 2.22
C HIS A 582 -5.26 -9.86 1.31
N GLU A 583 -5.08 -11.16 1.05
CA GLU A 583 -4.05 -11.68 0.14
C GLU A 583 -4.17 -11.14 -1.27
N GLN A 584 -5.40 -11.05 -1.77
CA GLN A 584 -5.69 -10.57 -3.12
C GLN A 584 -5.46 -9.06 -3.24
N PHE A 585 -6.08 -8.27 -2.37
CA PHE A 585 -6.11 -6.80 -2.50
C PHE A 585 -4.88 -6.07 -1.94
N ARG A 586 -3.95 -6.77 -1.30
CA ARG A 586 -2.65 -6.20 -0.90
C ARG A 586 -1.67 -6.04 -2.05
N PHE A 587 -1.92 -6.68 -3.20
CA PHE A 587 -0.97 -6.69 -4.30
C PHE A 587 -0.70 -5.28 -4.82
N PRO A 588 0.59 -4.89 -5.00
CA PRO A 588 0.94 -3.56 -5.48
C PRO A 588 0.24 -3.13 -6.77
N ARG A 589 0.11 -4.03 -7.76
CA ARG A 589 -0.56 -3.72 -9.03
C ARG A 589 -2.06 -3.46 -8.87
N LEU A 590 -2.73 -4.12 -7.91
CA LEU A 590 -4.14 -3.89 -7.62
C LEU A 590 -4.32 -2.57 -6.88
N ILE A 591 -3.51 -2.32 -5.85
CA ILE A 591 -3.51 -1.05 -5.11
C ILE A 591 -3.28 0.11 -6.08
N ASP A 592 -2.28 0.02 -6.93
CA ASP A 592 -1.96 1.06 -7.92
C ASP A 592 -3.10 1.29 -8.91
N PHE A 593 -3.71 0.23 -9.45
CA PHE A 593 -4.84 0.36 -10.39
C PHE A 593 -6.08 1.01 -9.77
N PHE A 594 -6.41 0.67 -8.52
CA PHE A 594 -7.61 1.18 -7.86
C PHE A 594 -7.45 2.58 -7.24
N GLN A 595 -6.24 3.15 -7.23
CA GLN A 595 -6.02 4.55 -6.85
C GLN A 595 -6.71 5.53 -7.79
N ASP A 596 -6.81 5.20 -9.07
CA ASP A 596 -7.36 6.08 -10.11
C ASP A 596 -8.47 5.45 -10.97
N THR A 597 -8.78 4.17 -10.73
CA THR A 597 -9.86 3.45 -11.41
C THR A 597 -10.98 3.04 -10.43
N PRO A 598 -12.15 3.72 -10.48
CA PRO A 598 -13.34 3.32 -9.75
C PRO A 598 -13.84 1.93 -10.10
N THR A 599 -14.60 1.33 -9.18
CA THR A 599 -14.99 -0.08 -9.29
C THR A 599 -16.49 -0.33 -9.16
N TYR A 600 -16.97 -1.33 -9.91
CA TYR A 600 -18.27 -1.95 -9.74
C TYR A 600 -18.08 -3.46 -9.65
N TRP A 601 -18.78 -4.10 -8.72
CA TRP A 601 -18.57 -5.51 -8.44
C TRP A 601 -19.87 -6.30 -8.48
N SER A 602 -19.79 -7.53 -8.98
CA SER A 602 -20.72 -8.63 -8.75
C SER A 602 -19.94 -9.83 -8.19
N LYS A 603 -20.60 -10.74 -7.49
CA LYS A 603 -20.01 -11.98 -7.00
C LYS A 603 -20.48 -13.18 -7.80
N ASP A 604 -19.65 -14.21 -7.85
CA ASP A 604 -19.99 -15.55 -8.29
C ASP A 604 -19.85 -16.55 -7.13
N ASP A 605 -19.69 -17.84 -7.41
CA ASP A 605 -19.68 -18.91 -6.42
C ASP A 605 -18.43 -18.92 -5.54
N HIS A 606 -17.25 -18.61 -6.08
CA HIS A 606 -15.99 -18.73 -5.33
C HIS A 606 -15.70 -17.57 -4.35
N ASP A 607 -16.29 -16.40 -4.59
CA ASP A 607 -16.31 -15.26 -3.67
C ASP A 607 -17.63 -15.16 -2.88
N PHE A 608 -18.52 -16.14 -3.05
CA PHE A 608 -19.70 -16.41 -2.22
C PHE A 608 -19.44 -17.55 -1.22
N ARG A 609 -19.18 -18.77 -1.67
CA ARG A 609 -18.97 -19.95 -0.83
C ARG A 609 -17.97 -20.92 -1.46
N PHE A 610 -18.45 -21.88 -2.23
CA PHE A 610 -17.64 -22.91 -2.87
C PHE A 610 -18.17 -23.15 -4.28
N ASN A 611 -17.38 -23.84 -5.10
CA ASN A 611 -17.71 -24.13 -6.48
C ASN A 611 -19.14 -24.69 -6.65
N ASP A 612 -19.89 -24.09 -7.58
CA ASP A 612 -21.27 -24.38 -7.95
C ASP A 612 -22.26 -24.32 -6.75
N SER A 613 -22.01 -23.46 -5.76
CA SER A 613 -22.88 -23.35 -4.57
C SER A 613 -24.24 -22.67 -4.85
N ASP A 614 -25.26 -23.10 -4.10
CA ASP A 614 -26.60 -22.51 -4.02
C ASP A 614 -26.93 -22.05 -2.59
N ASN A 615 -28.19 -21.75 -2.28
CA ASN A 615 -28.63 -21.26 -0.97
C ASN A 615 -29.18 -22.32 -0.01
N GLU A 616 -29.34 -23.57 -0.45
CA GLU A 616 -30.16 -24.57 0.26
C GLU A 616 -29.32 -25.52 1.12
N THR A 617 -28.00 -25.44 1.03
CA THR A 617 -27.08 -26.34 1.76
C THR A 617 -26.51 -25.69 3.02
N ASN A 618 -26.39 -26.47 4.11
CA ASN A 618 -25.75 -26.05 5.36
C ASN A 618 -24.22 -26.23 5.38
N ARG A 619 -23.59 -26.55 4.24
CA ARG A 619 -22.13 -26.65 4.14
C ARG A 619 -21.50 -25.28 4.43
N LEU A 620 -20.40 -25.22 5.17
CA LEU A 620 -19.74 -23.94 5.43
C LEU A 620 -18.94 -23.46 4.19
N PRO A 621 -18.78 -22.13 4.00
CA PRO A 621 -19.44 -21.06 4.74
C PRO A 621 -20.94 -21.01 4.41
N LEU A 622 -21.78 -20.53 5.34
CA LEU A 622 -23.22 -20.39 5.09
C LEU A 622 -23.50 -19.30 4.04
N PRO A 623 -24.63 -19.35 3.29
CA PRO A 623 -25.02 -18.31 2.35
C PRO A 623 -24.93 -16.89 2.91
N MET A 624 -25.49 -16.66 4.10
CA MET A 624 -25.48 -15.34 4.72
C MET A 624 -24.07 -14.86 5.08
N THR A 625 -23.13 -15.77 5.37
CA THR A 625 -21.73 -15.43 5.60
C THR A 625 -21.09 -14.93 4.31
N GLY A 626 -21.29 -15.64 3.19
CA GLY A 626 -20.79 -15.24 1.87
C GLY A 626 -21.35 -13.91 1.39
N ILE A 627 -22.68 -13.74 1.47
CA ILE A 627 -23.38 -12.49 1.12
C ILE A 627 -22.87 -11.33 1.97
N GLY A 628 -22.72 -11.56 3.29
CA GLY A 628 -22.19 -10.57 4.22
C GLY A 628 -20.75 -10.18 3.91
N MET A 629 -19.90 -11.15 3.57
CA MET A 629 -18.48 -10.94 3.25
C MET A 629 -18.31 -10.02 2.04
N PHE A 630 -19.04 -10.29 0.96
CA PHE A 630 -18.97 -9.47 -0.26
C PHE A 630 -19.35 -8.00 0.01
N ARG A 631 -20.39 -7.76 0.82
CA ARG A 631 -20.84 -6.42 1.22
C ARG A 631 -19.87 -5.72 2.17
N GLU A 632 -19.16 -6.49 3.00
CA GLU A 632 -18.13 -5.98 3.91
C GLU A 632 -16.88 -5.54 3.14
N GLN A 633 -16.36 -6.37 2.24
CA GLN A 633 -15.02 -6.19 1.68
C GLN A 633 -14.96 -5.18 0.52
N LEU A 634 -16.05 -5.01 -0.25
CA LEU A 634 -16.05 -4.16 -1.45
C LEU A 634 -16.96 -2.94 -1.32
N PRO A 635 -16.60 -1.79 -1.94
CA PRO A 635 -17.36 -0.55 -1.85
C PRO A 635 -18.62 -0.56 -2.74
N ILE A 636 -19.53 -1.51 -2.51
CA ILE A 636 -20.77 -1.70 -3.29
C ILE A 636 -22.00 -1.07 -2.62
N VAL A 637 -21.98 -0.91 -1.30
CA VAL A 637 -23.06 -0.29 -0.51
C VAL A 637 -22.47 0.50 0.67
N PRO A 638 -23.15 1.55 1.18
CA PRO A 638 -22.78 2.19 2.44
C PRO A 638 -22.72 1.20 3.61
N ASN A 639 -21.83 1.42 4.57
CA ASN A 639 -21.61 0.53 5.72
C ASN A 639 -22.84 0.39 6.64
N ASP A 640 -23.70 1.41 6.67
CA ASP A 640 -24.87 1.55 7.52
C ASP A 640 -26.19 1.35 6.76
N ALA A 641 -26.14 0.85 5.52
CA ALA A 641 -27.34 0.54 4.76
C ALA A 641 -28.17 -0.54 5.51
N PRO A 642 -29.44 -0.25 5.86
CA PRO A 642 -30.24 -1.16 6.70
C PRO A 642 -30.64 -2.45 5.97
N ASN A 643 -30.93 -2.36 4.67
CA ASN A 643 -31.28 -3.49 3.80
C ASN A 643 -30.54 -3.32 2.46
N PRO A 644 -29.22 -3.58 2.41
CA PRO A 644 -28.44 -3.34 1.21
C PRO A 644 -28.88 -4.29 0.09
N VAL A 645 -29.28 -3.70 -1.03
CA VAL A 645 -29.55 -4.41 -2.29
C VAL A 645 -28.35 -4.16 -3.20
N THR A 646 -27.77 -5.24 -3.74
CA THR A 646 -26.53 -5.14 -4.54
C THR A 646 -26.76 -5.38 -6.04
N TYR A 647 -27.94 -5.85 -6.47
CA TYR A 647 -28.35 -5.69 -7.86
C TYR A 647 -28.74 -4.22 -8.11
N ARG A 648 -28.25 -3.62 -9.20
CA ARG A 648 -28.50 -2.20 -9.51
C ARG A 648 -28.32 -1.89 -10.98
N THR A 649 -28.73 -0.68 -11.37
CA THR A 649 -28.47 -0.13 -12.70
C THR A 649 -27.69 1.18 -12.60
N ILE A 650 -26.77 1.40 -13.54
CA ILE A 650 -25.86 2.53 -13.59
C ILE A 650 -26.13 3.28 -14.89
N ARG A 651 -26.57 4.53 -14.79
CA ARG A 651 -26.69 5.41 -15.97
C ARG A 651 -25.34 6.05 -16.24
N VAL A 652 -24.62 5.54 -17.24
CA VAL A 652 -23.26 5.96 -17.56
C VAL A 652 -23.28 7.28 -18.33
N SER A 653 -24.05 7.35 -19.40
CA SER A 653 -24.22 8.54 -20.23
C SER A 653 -25.65 8.61 -20.74
N HIS A 654 -25.97 9.58 -21.59
CA HIS A 654 -27.24 9.62 -22.33
C HIS A 654 -27.48 8.29 -23.07
N ASP A 655 -26.44 7.77 -23.72
CA ASP A 655 -26.55 6.64 -24.62
C ASP A 655 -26.37 5.28 -23.93
N VAL A 656 -25.82 5.24 -22.71
CA VAL A 656 -25.36 3.98 -22.11
C VAL A 656 -25.93 3.78 -20.71
N GLN A 657 -26.55 2.62 -20.51
CA GLN A 657 -26.98 2.17 -19.20
C GLN A 657 -26.57 0.71 -18.97
N ILE A 658 -26.09 0.44 -17.75
CA ILE A 658 -25.63 -0.88 -17.31
C ILE A 658 -26.62 -1.43 -16.28
N TRP A 659 -26.89 -2.73 -16.34
CA TRP A 659 -27.59 -3.50 -15.32
C TRP A 659 -26.63 -4.53 -14.75
N MET A 660 -26.55 -4.59 -13.43
CA MET A 660 -25.79 -5.60 -12.72
C MET A 660 -26.75 -6.43 -11.87
N THR A 661 -26.78 -7.73 -12.13
CA THR A 661 -27.60 -8.71 -11.41
C THR A 661 -26.76 -9.46 -10.39
N GLU A 662 -27.42 -9.94 -9.32
CA GLU A 662 -26.82 -10.90 -8.40
C GLU A 662 -27.18 -12.33 -8.80
N GLY A 663 -26.16 -13.19 -8.87
CA GLY A 663 -26.30 -14.59 -9.28
C GLY A 663 -26.38 -15.59 -8.12
N ARG A 664 -26.10 -15.15 -6.89
CA ARG A 664 -25.97 -16.04 -5.71
C ARG A 664 -26.89 -15.68 -4.54
N ASP A 665 -27.49 -14.49 -4.49
CA ASP A 665 -28.29 -14.04 -3.33
C ASP A 665 -29.67 -14.69 -3.24
N TYR A 666 -30.31 -14.96 -4.38
CA TYR A 666 -31.76 -15.26 -4.44
C TYR A 666 -32.08 -16.61 -5.08
N ARG A 667 -31.05 -17.35 -5.47
CA ARG A 667 -31.20 -18.50 -6.36
C ARG A 667 -31.82 -19.71 -5.66
N SER A 668 -32.61 -20.46 -6.41
CA SER A 668 -33.08 -21.80 -6.04
C SER A 668 -31.94 -22.82 -6.01
N ALA A 669 -32.20 -24.01 -5.46
CA ALA A 669 -31.25 -25.12 -5.50
C ALA A 669 -30.82 -25.47 -6.93
N ASN A 670 -29.54 -25.79 -7.13
CA ASN A 670 -29.03 -26.15 -8.47
C ASN A 670 -29.64 -27.45 -8.99
N GLU A 671 -29.94 -28.40 -8.10
CA GLU A 671 -30.55 -29.69 -8.42
C GLU A 671 -32.08 -29.64 -8.51
N ALA A 672 -32.72 -28.48 -8.27
CA ALA A 672 -34.16 -28.35 -8.50
C ALA A 672 -34.50 -28.59 -9.99
N PRO A 673 -35.65 -29.21 -10.31
CA PRO A 673 -36.09 -29.33 -11.70
C PRO A 673 -36.20 -27.96 -12.37
N ASP A 674 -35.70 -27.84 -13.61
CA ASP A 674 -35.85 -26.61 -14.39
C ASP A 674 -37.33 -26.33 -14.70
N GLY A 675 -37.74 -25.07 -14.63
CA GLY A 675 -39.15 -24.67 -14.71
C GLY A 675 -39.41 -23.29 -14.13
N PRO A 676 -40.68 -22.84 -14.12
CA PRO A 676 -41.05 -21.45 -13.79
C PRO A 676 -40.72 -21.02 -12.36
N GLU A 677 -40.65 -21.98 -11.43
CA GLU A 677 -40.33 -21.72 -10.02
C GLU A 677 -38.82 -21.73 -9.73
N LYS A 678 -37.99 -22.26 -10.64
CA LYS A 678 -36.54 -22.30 -10.49
C LYS A 678 -35.95 -21.02 -11.05
N SER A 679 -35.21 -20.28 -10.21
CA SER A 679 -34.74 -18.94 -10.56
C SER A 679 -33.36 -18.68 -9.98
N ILE A 680 -32.49 -17.98 -10.72
CA ILE A 680 -31.24 -17.42 -10.21
C ILE A 680 -31.51 -16.07 -9.54
N TRP A 681 -32.33 -15.25 -10.18
CA TRP A 681 -32.57 -13.87 -9.76
C TRP A 681 -33.61 -13.76 -8.62
N GLY A 682 -34.45 -14.77 -8.44
CA GLY A 682 -35.67 -14.64 -7.67
C GLY A 682 -36.68 -13.69 -8.34
N THR A 683 -37.91 -13.69 -7.82
CA THR A 683 -39.02 -12.92 -8.41
C THR A 683 -38.76 -11.41 -8.39
N GLU A 684 -38.29 -10.87 -7.27
CA GLU A 684 -38.14 -9.42 -7.08
C GLU A 684 -37.09 -8.81 -8.03
N GLN A 685 -35.90 -9.41 -8.11
CA GLN A 685 -34.84 -8.93 -9.01
C GLN A 685 -35.23 -9.12 -10.48
N ARG A 686 -35.90 -10.21 -10.84
CA ARG A 686 -36.38 -10.44 -12.21
C ARG A 686 -37.37 -9.36 -12.64
N ASP A 687 -38.37 -9.08 -11.79
CA ASP A 687 -39.40 -8.09 -12.07
C ASP A 687 -38.78 -6.68 -12.12
N TRP A 688 -37.83 -6.38 -11.23
CA TRP A 688 -37.03 -5.16 -11.26
C TRP A 688 -36.26 -5.02 -12.57
N LEU A 689 -35.55 -6.06 -13.00
CA LEU A 689 -34.70 -6.05 -14.21
C LEU A 689 -35.55 -5.75 -15.44
N GLN A 690 -36.66 -6.48 -15.60
CA GLN A 690 -37.61 -6.27 -16.69
C GLN A 690 -38.20 -4.86 -16.67
N ALA A 691 -38.66 -4.38 -15.50
CA ALA A 691 -39.22 -3.04 -15.38
C ALA A 691 -38.21 -1.95 -15.73
N LYS A 692 -36.95 -2.08 -15.27
CA LYS A 692 -35.90 -1.08 -15.51
C LYS A 692 -35.39 -1.10 -16.94
N LEU A 693 -35.23 -2.28 -17.56
CA LEU A 693 -34.88 -2.38 -18.98
C LEU A 693 -35.95 -1.73 -19.86
N LYS A 694 -37.23 -2.01 -19.58
CA LYS A 694 -38.35 -1.43 -20.34
C LYS A 694 -38.47 0.09 -20.19
N ALA A 695 -38.11 0.63 -19.02
CA ALA A 695 -38.16 2.05 -18.74
C ALA A 695 -36.95 2.84 -19.28
N SER A 696 -35.87 2.16 -19.70
CA SER A 696 -34.65 2.85 -20.13
C SER A 696 -34.76 3.40 -21.55
N ASP A 697 -34.40 4.67 -21.69
CA ASP A 697 -34.23 5.39 -22.94
C ASP A 697 -32.79 5.35 -23.47
N ALA A 698 -31.86 4.65 -22.81
CA ALA A 698 -30.49 4.51 -23.28
C ALA A 698 -30.43 3.73 -24.59
N LYS A 699 -29.62 4.23 -25.53
CA LYS A 699 -29.35 3.58 -26.82
C LYS A 699 -28.76 2.18 -26.62
N TRP A 700 -27.75 2.04 -25.78
CA TRP A 700 -27.02 0.81 -25.47
C TRP A 700 -27.38 0.31 -24.08
N LYS A 701 -27.83 -0.94 -23.98
CA LYS A 701 -28.20 -1.59 -22.72
C LYS A 701 -27.26 -2.75 -22.46
N LEU A 702 -26.46 -2.66 -21.41
CA LEU A 702 -25.48 -3.70 -21.05
C LEU A 702 -25.96 -4.42 -19.79
N LEU A 703 -26.31 -5.69 -19.90
CA LEU A 703 -26.60 -6.55 -18.75
C LEU A 703 -25.33 -7.35 -18.41
N ILE A 704 -24.72 -7.01 -17.28
CA ILE A 704 -23.53 -7.66 -16.77
C ILE A 704 -23.95 -8.64 -15.68
N SER A 705 -23.70 -9.92 -15.91
CA SER A 705 -24.04 -11.04 -15.02
C SER A 705 -22.81 -11.91 -14.79
N PRO A 706 -22.55 -12.43 -13.58
CA PRO A 706 -21.40 -13.30 -13.33
C PRO A 706 -21.35 -14.52 -14.26
N THR A 707 -22.48 -15.21 -14.39
CA THR A 707 -22.58 -16.47 -15.15
C THR A 707 -23.21 -16.27 -16.53
N PRO A 708 -22.92 -17.15 -17.51
CA PRO A 708 -23.40 -17.00 -18.87
C PRO A 708 -24.90 -17.29 -19.02
N MET A 709 -25.52 -16.60 -19.97
CA MET A 709 -26.90 -16.82 -20.40
C MET A 709 -27.00 -17.43 -21.80
N VAL A 710 -26.03 -17.15 -22.68
CA VAL A 710 -26.01 -17.67 -24.06
C VAL A 710 -25.07 -18.86 -24.16
N GLY A 711 -23.79 -18.71 -23.81
CA GLY A 711 -22.79 -19.77 -23.96
C GLY A 711 -22.30 -19.94 -25.42
N PRO A 712 -21.88 -21.14 -25.85
CA PRO A 712 -22.07 -22.43 -25.19
C PRO A 712 -21.19 -22.66 -23.96
N ASP A 713 -21.70 -23.49 -23.06
CA ASP A 713 -21.06 -23.96 -21.83
C ASP A 713 -20.89 -25.49 -21.89
N ASP A 714 -20.16 -26.11 -20.97
CA ASP A 714 -20.13 -27.54 -20.74
C ASP A 714 -21.51 -28.08 -20.32
N ALA A 715 -21.97 -29.17 -20.96
CA ALA A 715 -23.29 -29.75 -20.71
C ALA A 715 -23.48 -30.34 -19.29
N TYR A 716 -22.40 -30.61 -18.55
CA TYR A 716 -22.51 -31.14 -17.18
C TYR A 716 -22.87 -30.06 -16.16
N LYS A 717 -22.68 -28.77 -16.48
CA LYS A 717 -23.00 -27.67 -15.59
C LYS A 717 -24.52 -27.55 -15.40
N LYS A 718 -24.91 -27.09 -14.21
CA LYS A 718 -26.32 -26.94 -13.79
C LYS A 718 -26.59 -25.63 -13.05
N ASP A 719 -25.60 -24.75 -12.94
CA ASP A 719 -25.63 -23.63 -12.02
C ASP A 719 -25.74 -22.27 -12.74
N ASN A 720 -26.06 -22.24 -14.02
CA ASN A 720 -26.24 -21.01 -14.78
C ASN A 720 -27.39 -21.08 -15.80
N HIS A 721 -27.69 -19.93 -16.41
CA HIS A 721 -28.74 -19.75 -17.43
C HIS A 721 -28.41 -20.45 -18.77
N ALA A 722 -27.13 -20.65 -19.07
CA ALA A 722 -26.69 -21.38 -20.25
C ALA A 722 -26.90 -22.91 -20.13
N SER A 723 -27.01 -23.44 -18.91
CA SER A 723 -27.02 -24.89 -18.61
C SER A 723 -28.36 -25.56 -18.98
N LEU A 724 -28.31 -26.65 -19.75
CA LEU A 724 -29.51 -27.39 -20.20
C LEU A 724 -30.34 -27.99 -19.05
N ALA A 725 -29.67 -28.44 -17.99
CA ALA A 725 -30.31 -28.94 -16.76
C ALA A 725 -30.23 -27.91 -15.62
N GLY A 726 -29.88 -26.65 -15.92
CA GLY A 726 -29.73 -25.58 -14.95
C GLY A 726 -30.96 -24.69 -14.88
N PHE A 727 -30.80 -23.42 -15.29
CA PHE A 727 -31.82 -22.37 -15.19
C PHE A 727 -32.26 -21.89 -16.58
N ARG A 728 -32.32 -22.82 -17.55
CA ARG A 728 -32.61 -22.52 -18.95
C ARG A 728 -34.02 -21.94 -19.11
N HIS A 729 -35.01 -22.43 -18.35
CA HIS A 729 -36.36 -21.90 -18.41
C HIS A 729 -36.43 -20.39 -18.09
N GLU A 730 -35.69 -19.92 -17.08
CA GLU A 730 -35.63 -18.49 -16.74
C GLU A 730 -34.98 -17.68 -17.87
N ALA A 731 -33.89 -18.20 -18.47
CA ALA A 731 -33.21 -17.57 -19.59
C ALA A 731 -34.13 -17.45 -20.83
N ASP A 732 -34.77 -18.54 -21.23
CA ASP A 732 -35.69 -18.59 -22.36
C ASP A 732 -36.89 -17.65 -22.15
N SER A 733 -37.42 -17.61 -20.92
CA SER A 733 -38.48 -16.69 -20.54
C SER A 733 -38.05 -15.23 -20.62
N PHE A 734 -36.81 -14.92 -20.22
CA PHE A 734 -36.25 -13.57 -20.33
C PHE A 734 -36.03 -13.16 -21.80
N PHE A 735 -35.43 -14.02 -22.63
CA PHE A 735 -35.23 -13.71 -24.05
C PHE A 735 -36.54 -13.58 -24.81
N LYS A 736 -37.54 -14.41 -24.48
CA LYS A 736 -38.90 -14.26 -24.99
C LYS A 736 -39.49 -12.90 -24.59
N TRP A 737 -39.39 -12.53 -23.31
CA TRP A 737 -39.87 -11.24 -22.83
C TRP A 737 -39.17 -10.05 -23.51
N VAL A 738 -37.85 -10.12 -23.71
CA VAL A 738 -37.04 -9.13 -24.43
C VAL A 738 -37.59 -8.91 -25.84
N ASN A 739 -37.87 -9.99 -26.56
CA ASN A 739 -38.43 -9.94 -27.91
C ASN A 739 -39.88 -9.39 -27.92
N GLU A 740 -40.74 -9.86 -27.03
CA GLU A 740 -42.13 -9.43 -26.92
C GLU A 740 -42.26 -7.94 -26.56
N ASN A 741 -41.33 -7.41 -25.76
CA ASN A 741 -41.30 -6.00 -25.37
C ASN A 741 -40.40 -5.14 -26.28
N ARG A 742 -39.81 -5.73 -27.33
CA ARG A 742 -38.93 -5.05 -28.30
C ARG A 742 -37.80 -4.27 -27.62
N ILE A 743 -37.13 -4.90 -26.67
CA ILE A 743 -35.97 -4.29 -26.03
C ILE A 743 -34.78 -4.33 -27.01
N GLU A 744 -34.52 -3.19 -27.63
CA GLU A 744 -33.44 -3.04 -28.61
C GLU A 744 -32.07 -2.78 -27.94
N ASN A 745 -30.99 -3.18 -28.64
CA ASN A 745 -29.60 -2.97 -28.27
C ASN A 745 -29.22 -3.48 -26.87
N LEU A 746 -29.75 -4.65 -26.51
CA LEU A 746 -29.35 -5.37 -25.31
C LEU A 746 -28.13 -6.26 -25.61
N PHE A 747 -27.06 -6.05 -24.84
CA PHE A 747 -25.85 -6.85 -24.87
C PHE A 747 -25.59 -7.43 -23.49
N LEU A 748 -25.09 -8.65 -23.44
CA LEU A 748 -24.76 -9.37 -22.22
C LEU A 748 -23.24 -9.43 -22.04
N VAL A 749 -22.78 -9.40 -20.80
CA VAL A 749 -21.38 -9.59 -20.45
C VAL A 749 -21.26 -10.54 -19.26
N CYS A 750 -20.36 -11.52 -19.33
CA CYS A 750 -20.18 -12.50 -18.26
C CYS A 750 -18.72 -12.88 -17.94
N GLY A 751 -18.56 -13.51 -16.78
CA GLY A 751 -17.35 -14.13 -16.26
C GLY A 751 -17.47 -15.66 -16.23
N ASP A 752 -17.21 -16.28 -15.07
CA ASP A 752 -17.29 -17.72 -14.69
C ASP A 752 -16.42 -18.70 -15.50
N ARG A 753 -16.41 -18.55 -16.82
CA ARG A 753 -16.02 -19.62 -17.74
C ARG A 753 -14.52 -19.84 -17.87
N HIS A 754 -13.72 -18.82 -17.55
CA HIS A 754 -12.27 -18.81 -17.73
C HIS A 754 -11.80 -18.91 -19.20
N TRP A 755 -12.65 -18.57 -20.17
CA TRP A 755 -12.24 -18.36 -21.56
C TRP A 755 -13.03 -17.18 -22.15
N GLN A 756 -12.47 -16.57 -23.19
CA GLN A 756 -13.10 -15.45 -23.87
C GLN A 756 -13.89 -15.91 -25.08
N TYR A 757 -15.06 -15.32 -25.27
CA TYR A 757 -15.87 -15.52 -26.48
C TYR A 757 -16.81 -14.34 -26.73
N HIS A 758 -17.26 -14.26 -27.98
CA HIS A 758 -18.39 -13.45 -28.41
C HIS A 758 -19.41 -14.37 -29.10
N SER A 759 -20.56 -14.55 -28.45
CA SER A 759 -21.67 -15.36 -28.93
C SER A 759 -22.90 -14.52 -29.22
N VAL A 760 -23.76 -15.02 -30.10
CA VAL A 760 -25.02 -14.40 -30.51
C VAL A 760 -26.14 -15.43 -30.37
N HIS A 761 -27.09 -15.14 -29.49
CA HIS A 761 -28.30 -15.94 -29.28
C HIS A 761 -29.18 -15.90 -30.54
N PRO A 762 -30.00 -16.93 -30.85
CA PRO A 762 -30.91 -16.92 -32.01
C PRO A 762 -31.88 -15.75 -32.11
N THR A 763 -32.12 -15.03 -31.01
CA THR A 763 -32.94 -13.80 -31.00
C THR A 763 -32.16 -12.54 -31.40
N GLY A 764 -30.85 -12.65 -31.65
CA GLY A 764 -29.95 -11.54 -31.98
C GLY A 764 -29.29 -10.86 -30.77
N VAL A 765 -29.46 -11.37 -29.54
CA VAL A 765 -28.78 -10.83 -28.35
C VAL A 765 -27.32 -11.31 -28.32
N HIS A 766 -26.40 -10.38 -28.15
CA HIS A 766 -24.96 -10.65 -28.09
C HIS A 766 -24.51 -10.88 -26.65
N GLU A 767 -23.61 -11.83 -26.41
CA GLU A 767 -22.94 -12.07 -25.12
C GLU A 767 -21.42 -12.07 -25.30
N PHE A 768 -20.72 -11.35 -24.41
CA PHE A 768 -19.26 -11.29 -24.36
C PHE A 768 -18.75 -11.87 -23.04
N ALA A 769 -17.90 -12.88 -23.10
CA ALA A 769 -17.23 -13.38 -21.90
C ALA A 769 -15.81 -12.84 -21.78
N CYS A 770 -15.46 -12.31 -20.61
CA CYS A 770 -14.13 -11.73 -20.37
C CYS A 770 -13.04 -12.77 -20.11
N GLY A 771 -13.41 -14.00 -19.80
CA GLY A 771 -12.48 -15.04 -19.40
C GLY A 771 -11.88 -14.82 -18.01
N ALA A 772 -10.81 -15.55 -17.70
CA ALA A 772 -10.08 -15.38 -16.45
C ALA A 772 -8.99 -14.34 -16.61
N LEU A 773 -8.70 -13.58 -15.56
CA LEU A 773 -7.72 -12.48 -15.64
C LEU A 773 -6.26 -12.95 -15.86
N ASN A 774 -5.96 -14.23 -15.64
CA ASN A 774 -4.61 -14.78 -15.77
C ASN A 774 -4.58 -16.13 -16.50
N ASP A 775 -3.49 -16.37 -17.22
CA ASP A 775 -3.28 -17.57 -18.01
C ASP A 775 -3.43 -18.87 -17.20
N GLU A 776 -2.93 -18.95 -15.96
CA GLU A 776 -2.96 -20.18 -15.16
C GLU A 776 -4.37 -20.64 -14.78
N ASN A 777 -5.35 -19.73 -14.81
CA ASN A 777 -6.75 -20.04 -14.57
C ASN A 777 -7.55 -20.31 -15.86
N SER A 778 -7.01 -19.91 -17.02
CA SER A 778 -7.70 -20.01 -18.31
C SER A 778 -7.84 -21.45 -18.84
N ARG A 779 -8.82 -21.68 -19.71
CA ARG A 779 -9.07 -22.97 -20.38
C ARG A 779 -9.61 -22.80 -21.80
N MET A 780 -9.72 -23.90 -22.55
CA MET A 780 -10.45 -23.90 -23.82
C MET A 780 -11.97 -23.86 -23.59
N GLY A 781 -12.65 -23.12 -24.47
CA GLY A 781 -14.11 -23.05 -24.52
C GLY A 781 -14.77 -24.22 -25.25
N VAL A 782 -16.10 -24.19 -25.26
CA VAL A 782 -16.95 -25.18 -25.93
C VAL A 782 -17.56 -24.55 -27.18
N SER A 783 -17.43 -25.23 -28.32
CA SER A 783 -17.97 -24.77 -29.60
C SER A 783 -19.47 -25.05 -29.73
N PRO A 784 -20.23 -24.20 -30.46
CA PRO A 784 -21.60 -24.53 -30.84
C PRO A 784 -21.67 -25.85 -31.61
N GLY A 785 -22.69 -26.67 -31.34
CA GLY A 785 -22.87 -27.99 -31.95
C GLY A 785 -22.06 -29.12 -31.30
N ALA A 786 -21.25 -28.83 -30.27
CA ALA A 786 -20.59 -29.87 -29.50
C ALA A 786 -21.60 -30.70 -28.70
N GLU A 787 -21.53 -32.04 -28.81
CA GLU A 787 -22.42 -32.96 -28.09
C GLU A 787 -22.29 -32.82 -26.56
N TYR A 788 -21.09 -32.47 -26.09
CA TYR A 788 -20.79 -32.23 -24.68
C TYR A 788 -21.03 -30.76 -24.24
N GLY A 789 -21.65 -29.93 -25.10
CA GLY A 789 -21.95 -28.53 -24.83
C GLY A 789 -23.43 -28.25 -24.57
N THR A 790 -23.74 -27.03 -24.13
CA THR A 790 -25.12 -26.60 -23.86
C THR A 790 -25.91 -26.13 -25.09
N ASP A 791 -25.28 -26.16 -26.26
CA ASP A 791 -25.92 -25.94 -27.56
C ASP A 791 -25.57 -27.07 -28.55
N PRO A 792 -26.02 -28.31 -28.31
CA PRO A 792 -25.71 -29.45 -29.16
C PRO A 792 -26.34 -29.34 -30.56
N ARG A 793 -27.31 -28.43 -30.76
CA ARG A 793 -27.92 -28.16 -32.06
C ARG A 793 -27.18 -27.10 -32.89
N GLY A 794 -26.20 -26.40 -32.30
CA GLY A 794 -25.44 -25.36 -32.98
C GLY A 794 -26.29 -24.17 -33.41
N LEU A 795 -27.25 -23.76 -32.57
CA LEU A 795 -28.11 -22.60 -32.85
C LEU A 795 -27.42 -21.27 -32.51
N ILE A 796 -26.46 -21.27 -31.60
CA ILE A 796 -25.70 -20.08 -31.21
C ILE A 796 -24.65 -19.80 -32.28
N GLN A 797 -24.60 -18.56 -32.75
CA GLN A 797 -23.50 -18.10 -33.58
C GLN A 797 -22.37 -17.61 -32.68
N GLN A 798 -21.18 -18.18 -32.81
CA GLN A 798 -20.00 -17.75 -32.05
C GLN A 798 -19.02 -17.03 -33.00
N SER A 799 -19.03 -15.70 -32.96
CA SER A 799 -18.21 -14.85 -33.84
C SER A 799 -16.74 -14.81 -33.40
N TYR A 800 -16.48 -15.04 -32.11
CA TYR A 800 -15.13 -15.17 -31.57
C TYR A 800 -15.11 -16.17 -30.42
N SER A 801 -14.03 -16.93 -30.33
CA SER A 801 -13.61 -17.70 -29.15
C SER A 801 -12.10 -17.74 -29.17
N SER A 802 -11.45 -17.69 -28.00
CA SER A 802 -10.01 -17.85 -27.92
C SER A 802 -9.57 -19.15 -28.60
N THR A 803 -8.56 -19.05 -29.46
CA THR A 803 -8.01 -20.20 -30.20
C THR A 803 -7.07 -21.05 -29.34
N GLU A 804 -6.55 -20.47 -28.27
CA GLU A 804 -5.72 -21.09 -27.25
C GLU A 804 -6.22 -20.63 -25.87
N PRO A 805 -5.99 -21.39 -24.79
CA PRO A 805 -6.33 -20.92 -23.46
C PRO A 805 -5.41 -19.77 -23.09
N SER A 806 -6.00 -18.61 -22.83
CA SER A 806 -5.30 -17.40 -22.41
C SER A 806 -6.17 -16.61 -21.43
N GLY A 807 -5.51 -16.01 -20.44
CA GLY A 807 -6.12 -15.04 -19.55
C GLY A 807 -6.34 -13.70 -20.26
N GLY A 808 -7.13 -12.80 -19.66
CA GLY A 808 -7.34 -11.48 -20.18
C GLY A 808 -8.59 -10.77 -19.67
N PHE A 809 -9.03 -9.76 -20.42
CA PHE A 809 -10.12 -8.88 -20.05
C PHE A 809 -10.77 -8.24 -21.28
N LEU A 810 -11.90 -7.55 -21.08
CA LEU A 810 -12.60 -6.80 -22.12
C LEU A 810 -12.45 -5.31 -21.90
N GLN A 811 -12.21 -4.55 -22.98
CA GLN A 811 -12.41 -3.10 -22.99
C GLN A 811 -13.68 -2.76 -23.76
N PHE A 812 -14.48 -1.89 -23.18
CA PHE A 812 -15.63 -1.27 -23.81
C PHE A 812 -15.34 0.22 -24.04
N ILE A 813 -15.64 0.71 -25.23
CA ILE A 813 -15.66 2.14 -25.56
C ILE A 813 -17.06 2.43 -26.08
N VAL A 814 -17.86 3.17 -25.31
CA VAL A 814 -19.31 3.26 -25.53
C VAL A 814 -19.81 4.69 -25.47
N GLY A 815 -20.52 5.10 -26.52
CA GLY A 815 -21.25 6.37 -26.61
C GLY A 815 -22.09 6.35 -27.88
N GLU A 816 -21.68 7.04 -28.94
CA GLU A 816 -22.40 6.96 -30.22
C GLU A 816 -22.37 5.52 -30.78
N THR A 817 -21.22 4.85 -30.66
CA THR A 817 -21.02 3.44 -31.01
C THR A 817 -20.72 2.61 -29.78
N LEU A 818 -20.92 1.29 -29.87
CA LEU A 818 -20.47 0.32 -28.87
C LEU A 818 -19.29 -0.46 -29.45
N GLY A 819 -18.06 -0.17 -28.98
CA GLY A 819 -16.86 -0.93 -29.32
C GLY A 819 -16.48 -1.88 -28.19
N VAL A 820 -16.15 -3.13 -28.53
CA VAL A 820 -15.66 -4.15 -27.58
C VAL A 820 -14.33 -4.69 -28.12
N THR A 821 -13.29 -4.68 -27.29
CA THR A 821 -11.99 -5.29 -27.60
C THR A 821 -11.63 -6.33 -26.55
N PHE A 822 -11.27 -7.52 -27.00
CA PHE A 822 -10.72 -8.60 -26.19
C PHE A 822 -9.21 -8.43 -26.09
N PHE A 823 -8.67 -8.51 -24.88
CA PHE A 823 -7.23 -8.45 -24.62
C PHE A 823 -6.78 -9.73 -23.92
N ASP A 824 -5.53 -10.14 -24.14
CA ASP A 824 -4.87 -11.09 -23.25
C ASP A 824 -4.43 -10.43 -21.92
N ASP A 825 -3.90 -11.21 -20.99
CA ASP A 825 -3.47 -10.73 -19.67
C ASP A 825 -2.22 -9.82 -19.69
N GLN A 826 -1.58 -9.66 -20.86
CA GLN A 826 -0.48 -8.73 -21.10
C GLN A 826 -0.92 -7.47 -21.85
N GLY A 827 -2.20 -7.36 -22.23
CA GLY A 827 -2.74 -6.18 -22.92
C GLY A 827 -2.57 -6.20 -24.44
N LYS A 828 -2.33 -7.36 -25.06
CA LYS A 828 -2.38 -7.51 -26.52
C LYS A 828 -3.83 -7.70 -26.95
N ALA A 829 -4.28 -6.88 -27.91
CA ALA A 829 -5.61 -7.04 -28.49
C ALA A 829 -5.71 -8.34 -29.30
N LEU A 830 -6.74 -9.14 -29.01
CA LEU A 830 -7.01 -10.44 -29.63
C LEU A 830 -8.14 -10.36 -30.66
N HIS A 831 -9.21 -9.63 -30.34
CA HIS A 831 -10.39 -9.47 -31.19
C HIS A 831 -11.07 -8.14 -30.92
N ARG A 832 -11.71 -7.55 -31.94
CA ARG A 832 -12.47 -6.30 -31.81
C ARG A 832 -13.75 -6.39 -32.61
N VAL A 833 -14.82 -5.86 -32.04
CA VAL A 833 -16.11 -5.68 -32.70
C VAL A 833 -16.67 -4.30 -32.38
N ARG A 834 -17.43 -3.72 -33.32
CA ARG A 834 -18.05 -2.40 -33.17
C ARG A 834 -19.51 -2.44 -33.64
N PHE A 835 -20.39 -1.73 -32.94
CA PHE A 835 -21.81 -1.61 -33.26
C PHE A 835 -22.22 -0.14 -33.48
N PRO A 836 -23.06 0.15 -34.50
CA PRO A 836 -23.52 -0.78 -35.53
C PRO A 836 -22.35 -1.32 -36.37
N VAL A 837 -22.47 -2.55 -36.88
CA VAL A 837 -21.40 -3.19 -37.65
C VAL A 837 -21.25 -2.44 -38.97
N ASP A 838 -20.08 -1.82 -39.20
CA ASP A 838 -19.82 -1.08 -40.43
C ASP A 838 -19.88 -2.03 -41.63
N SER A 839 -20.79 -1.77 -42.57
CA SER A 839 -21.00 -2.58 -43.78
C SER A 839 -19.78 -2.70 -44.72
N LEU A 840 -18.64 -2.08 -44.37
CA LEU A 840 -17.42 -2.01 -45.17
C LEU A 840 -16.28 -2.91 -44.67
N GLU A 841 -16.37 -3.54 -43.49
CA GLU A 841 -15.29 -4.42 -42.97
C GLU A 841 -15.41 -5.89 -43.39
N ASN A 842 -16.38 -6.24 -44.25
CA ASN A 842 -16.51 -7.58 -44.87
C ASN A 842 -15.83 -7.67 -46.26
N LYS A 843 -14.68 -7.02 -46.45
CA LYS A 843 -13.85 -7.15 -47.66
C LYS A 843 -12.40 -7.47 -47.36
#